data_AF-E1NU11-F1
#
_entry.id   AF-E1NU11-F1
#
_cell.length_a   1.000
_cell.length_b   1.000
_cell.length_c   1.000
_cell.angle_alpha   90.00
_cell.angle_beta   90.00
_cell.angle_gamma   90.00
#
_symmetry.space_group_name_H-M   'P 1'
#
loop_
_entity.id
_entity.type
_entity.pdbx_description
1 polymer ?
#
loop_
_entity_poly.entity_id
_entity_poly.type
_entity_poly.pdbx_seq_one_letter_code
_entity_poly.pdbx_strand_id
1 'polypeptide(L)'
;MKKCHNTKLTSTIYLASLLAGGIYYNNAQVHVYASVENPKFDQPIKVDQYLEDIPFVQAPKVGWGSYKVDQTLDGKKIKLKINGQEHEFAKGITAHADACLIYDLSKIKSNIFETYLGIDDTKTGEVEFRIYLDDELYYASGKVNRNNTQHILMNIAGKKQLKIIVDSLGYNGSDHSILADPKFYFLDLKDKKIPDLANENPGFSYNKINDAPYNLNFEQYYFLKRMGKARLFSYMMTDKSNIKYLNWLFNNLSLLHSYNTASLPRGGNQIGFLKVFKELLDHDPDLKSDSEKQKIAMAVALEYANGNINFWANSNLKSDPIKRYDIYSTLNNTPGALRPIFKTLSVELLRHVVNAEISDEDIIWIRDKIKRENSQLLFNNDELSNATYKYIAYNPFNKYGDDVQKGGFYGDNPTLEKVVELGGVCGSVSKFDVVVLKSFGVPANVIGQPGHAAVTYMRDDGSWTRRNEIYSWGRSQGGTATLLAGGSSGYNTTYNILASDILKDKDNYQQALKYYEFYKNVQPGLLKNSLAEKIITLVPCFVPVYRDQINELKDNRSATAKDYYELSKKILSTFKNYPKVMFDLLSPLKKGFAQDRYLLTDFAINYIQQVDSVTNSIARDVMKEDEYQKEYNSYNSVLGDFSFSGKNRYNLENVHPDTEYSFDGGITWHSSITNSPSLTSSEIAQLNTKYGILLRLKGMKKAIQIKLAKQVLPSFVRADDQENIIVGLNHNMEYSLDNGQNWINGNVVPDLSGKCTVLVREKAANKSFASDVKKLEFTNDNQIADDIMLGNMKVVQYSSQQNDTNQAAVNTINGTGTANNFWHTKWAGDSNRYITIGFNKEYTLKKFYYTPRLDNGENGNILKYEIYISNDGKQFTKVKAGEFTYSSPNYKSPKVVELPDGTQTKYFKLKIISAKGTGSYAAATKFAFEIPHEEAVAAYQEKQQKAKQQFNSELVEDLKNFKNNVESLSQLDQAKLCLGDLNLLKTDINKLDTKILIIFKN
;
A
#
# COMPACT_ATOMS: atom_id res chain seq x y z
N MET A 1 26.08 -25.88 -41.40
CA MET A 1 25.77 -24.84 -42.41
C MET A 1 25.38 -23.59 -41.63
N LYS A 2 26.01 -22.41 -41.82
CA LYS A 2 25.82 -21.43 -42.91
C LYS A 2 24.33 -21.12 -43.17
N LYS A 3 23.85 -19.88 -43.37
CA LYS A 3 24.27 -18.49 -43.09
C LYS A 3 23.32 -17.61 -43.93
N CYS A 4 22.65 -16.63 -43.33
CA CYS A 4 22.36 -15.27 -43.85
C CYS A 4 21.84 -14.45 -42.64
N HIS A 5 22.26 -13.23 -42.26
CA HIS A 5 22.79 -12.02 -42.94
C HIS A 5 21.74 -11.29 -43.80
N ASN A 6 21.59 -9.96 -43.79
CA ASN A 6 22.09 -8.81 -42.97
C ASN A 6 20.98 -7.70 -43.01
N THR A 7 21.05 -6.43 -42.54
CA THR A 7 22.10 -5.46 -42.09
C THR A 7 21.39 -4.48 -41.13
N LYS A 8 21.85 -4.04 -39.94
CA LYS A 8 23.06 -3.33 -39.48
C LYS A 8 23.14 -1.83 -39.88
N LEU A 9 22.97 -0.92 -38.90
CA LEU A 9 23.68 0.36 -38.56
C LEU A 9 22.82 1.06 -37.45
N THR A 10 23.32 1.38 -36.24
CA THR A 10 23.99 2.64 -35.78
C THR A 10 23.25 3.94 -36.14
N SER A 11 23.08 4.96 -35.27
CA SER A 11 24.03 5.51 -34.27
C SER A 11 23.36 6.15 -33.02
N THR A 12 24.17 6.85 -32.19
CA THR A 12 23.97 7.11 -30.75
C THR A 12 23.76 8.61 -30.36
N ILE A 13 23.37 8.86 -29.10
CA ILE A 13 23.51 10.07 -28.21
C ILE A 13 22.61 11.34 -28.37
N TYR A 14 22.47 12.03 -27.21
CA TYR A 14 21.85 13.32 -26.82
C TYR A 14 20.31 13.44 -26.95
N LEU A 15 19.50 13.65 -25.90
CA LEU A 15 19.53 14.57 -24.72
C LEU A 15 19.10 16.01 -25.07
N ALA A 16 17.95 16.43 -24.53
CA ALA A 16 17.46 17.80 -24.61
C ALA A 16 16.66 18.17 -23.35
N SER A 17 17.08 19.21 -22.65
CA SER A 17 16.33 19.89 -21.59
C SER A 17 16.53 21.40 -21.74
N LEU A 18 15.46 22.17 -21.50
CA LEU A 18 15.45 23.63 -21.24
C LEU A 18 16.11 24.58 -22.27
N LEU A 19 15.32 25.44 -22.94
CA LEU A 19 15.27 26.89 -22.63
C LEU A 19 14.43 27.75 -23.61
N ALA A 20 13.43 28.46 -23.05
CA ALA A 20 12.90 29.80 -23.43
C ALA A 20 11.75 30.11 -22.44
N GLY A 21 11.58 31.27 -21.80
CA GLY A 21 12.33 32.54 -21.78
C GLY A 21 11.84 33.54 -22.84
N GLY A 22 11.02 34.57 -22.54
CA GLY A 22 10.40 35.03 -21.28
C GLY A 22 9.22 35.99 -21.57
N ILE A 23 9.01 37.17 -20.95
CA ILE A 23 9.70 37.85 -19.83
C ILE A 23 8.86 39.08 -19.33
N TYR A 24 8.79 39.36 -18.01
CA TYR A 24 8.17 40.55 -17.34
C TYR A 24 6.63 40.80 -17.57
N TYR A 25 5.90 41.65 -16.82
CA TYR A 25 6.23 42.63 -15.75
C TYR A 25 5.25 42.54 -14.54
N ASN A 26 5.62 43.21 -13.43
CA ASN A 26 4.91 43.28 -12.15
C ASN A 26 3.49 43.86 -12.21
N ASN A 27 2.68 43.54 -11.20
CA ASN A 27 2.23 44.60 -10.29
C ASN A 27 2.10 44.08 -8.84
N ALA A 28 2.46 44.92 -7.86
CA ALA A 28 2.43 44.57 -6.45
C ALA A 28 1.34 45.39 -5.72
N GLN A 29 0.77 44.81 -4.66
CA GLN A 29 0.22 45.61 -3.57
C GLN A 29 0.87 45.20 -2.26
N VAL A 30 1.13 46.21 -1.42
CA VAL A 30 1.97 46.11 -0.24
C VAL A 30 1.09 46.10 0.99
N HIS A 31 1.15 45.02 1.79
CA HIS A 31 0.73 45.09 3.18
C HIS A 31 1.93 45.42 4.06
N VAL A 32 1.99 46.69 4.47
CA VAL A 32 2.96 47.17 5.46
C VAL A 32 2.56 46.59 6.82
N TYR A 33 3.22 45.53 7.24
CA TYR A 33 3.35 45.25 8.66
C TYR A 33 4.31 46.28 9.23
N ALA A 34 3.80 47.15 10.08
CA ALA A 34 4.60 48.20 10.70
C ALA A 34 5.78 47.57 11.45
N SER A 35 6.99 48.06 11.17
CA SER A 35 8.16 47.73 11.97
C SER A 35 7.97 48.31 13.36
N VAL A 36 7.56 47.48 14.32
CA VAL A 36 7.74 47.79 15.73
C VAL A 36 9.24 47.96 15.94
N GLU A 37 9.66 49.16 16.34
CA GLU A 37 11.05 49.44 16.67
C GLU A 37 11.41 48.67 17.94
N ASN A 38 11.88 47.43 17.78
CA ASN A 38 12.42 46.66 18.89
C ASN A 38 13.54 47.48 19.55
N PRO A 39 13.45 47.79 20.85
CA PRO A 39 14.54 48.42 21.57
C PRO A 39 15.71 47.45 21.59
N LYS A 40 16.71 47.72 20.76
CA LYS A 40 17.89 46.86 20.62
C LYS A 40 18.65 46.86 21.94
N PHE A 41 19.65 45.98 22.04
CA PHE A 41 20.68 46.16 23.05
C PHE A 41 21.55 47.34 22.60
N ASP A 42 21.12 48.57 22.91
CA ASP A 42 21.66 49.85 22.40
C ASP A 42 23.06 50.20 22.95
N GLN A 43 24.01 49.35 22.57
CA GLN A 43 25.44 49.62 22.58
C GLN A 43 25.96 49.16 21.21
N PRO A 44 26.68 50.01 20.44
CA PRO A 44 27.30 49.54 19.20
C PRO A 44 28.31 48.45 19.55
N ILE A 45 28.06 47.23 19.07
CA ILE A 45 28.92 46.08 19.34
C ILE A 45 30.27 46.32 18.70
N LYS A 46 31.29 46.53 19.54
CA LYS A 46 32.68 46.57 19.09
C LYS A 46 33.12 45.15 18.78
N VAL A 47 33.33 44.86 17.49
CA VAL A 47 33.99 43.62 17.05
C VAL A 47 35.44 43.64 17.54
N ASP A 48 35.87 42.55 18.16
CA ASP A 48 37.26 42.36 18.60
C ASP A 48 38.12 41.78 17.47
N GLN A 49 37.60 40.79 16.73
CA GLN A 49 38.28 40.09 15.64
C GLN A 49 37.27 39.35 14.73
N TYR A 50 37.64 39.04 13.48
CA TYR A 50 36.86 38.17 12.57
C TYR A 50 37.49 36.77 12.41
N LEU A 51 36.73 35.79 11.92
CA LEU A 51 37.14 34.38 11.86
C LEU A 51 38.28 34.10 10.87
N GLU A 52 38.35 34.85 9.77
CA GLU A 52 39.44 34.76 8.79
C GLU A 52 40.82 35.17 9.36
N ASP A 53 40.85 35.97 10.43
CA ASP A 53 42.08 36.35 11.12
C ASP A 53 42.55 35.30 12.16
N ILE A 54 41.79 34.21 12.34
CA ILE A 54 42.07 33.18 13.36
C ILE A 54 42.90 32.05 12.77
N PRO A 55 44.04 31.67 13.39
CA PRO A 55 44.85 30.58 12.89
C PRO A 55 44.12 29.23 12.97
N PHE A 56 44.24 28.44 11.91
CA PHE A 56 43.79 27.06 11.91
C PHE A 56 44.72 26.15 12.75
N VAL A 57 44.13 25.21 13.49
CA VAL A 57 44.85 24.14 14.21
C VAL A 57 45.48 23.14 13.24
N GLN A 58 44.87 22.96 12.06
CA GLN A 58 45.33 22.08 10.99
C GLN A 58 44.81 22.59 9.64
N ALA A 59 45.45 22.18 8.54
CA ALA A 59 45.03 22.59 7.19
C ALA A 59 43.52 22.31 6.94
N PRO A 60 42.76 23.31 6.46
CA PRO A 60 41.37 23.15 6.03
C PRO A 60 41.16 22.00 5.05
N LYS A 61 40.04 21.29 5.19
CA LYS A 61 39.55 20.34 4.20
C LYS A 61 38.28 20.90 3.56
N VAL A 62 38.14 20.76 2.24
CA VAL A 62 36.97 21.13 1.45
C VAL A 62 36.75 20.09 0.35
N GLY A 63 35.51 19.87 -0.08
CA GLY A 63 35.19 18.84 -1.06
C GLY A 63 35.63 19.17 -2.49
N TRP A 64 35.84 20.45 -2.77
CA TRP A 64 36.31 20.93 -4.07
C TRP A 64 37.12 22.24 -3.95
N GLY A 65 38.18 22.36 -4.76
CA GLY A 65 38.97 23.57 -4.90
C GLY A 65 39.72 23.98 -3.61
N SER A 66 39.57 25.25 -3.23
CA SER A 66 40.03 25.80 -1.95
C SER A 66 38.89 26.58 -1.30
N TYR A 67 38.93 26.75 0.02
CA TYR A 67 38.12 27.78 0.66
C TYR A 67 38.51 29.19 0.14
N LYS A 68 37.62 30.15 0.35
CA LYS A 68 37.81 31.58 0.03
C LYS A 68 37.45 32.44 1.25
N VAL A 69 38.08 33.62 1.31
CA VAL A 69 37.85 34.67 2.30
C VAL A 69 37.25 35.88 1.58
N ASP A 70 36.24 36.48 2.19
CA ASP A 70 35.53 37.72 1.80
C ASP A 70 34.91 37.70 0.38
N GLN A 71 34.79 36.50 -0.20
CA GLN A 71 34.22 36.25 -1.53
C GLN A 71 33.66 34.83 -1.64
N THR A 72 32.80 34.59 -2.63
CA THR A 72 32.32 33.25 -3.00
C THR A 72 33.38 32.46 -3.79
N LEU A 73 33.17 31.16 -4.02
CA LEU A 73 34.12 30.35 -4.82
C LEU A 73 34.28 30.87 -6.26
N ASP A 74 33.24 31.53 -6.79
CA ASP A 74 33.22 32.19 -8.11
C ASP A 74 33.89 33.57 -8.12
N GLY A 75 34.49 34.02 -7.00
CA GLY A 75 35.17 35.32 -6.88
C GLY A 75 34.25 36.53 -6.77
N LYS A 76 32.98 36.33 -6.39
CA LYS A 76 31.98 37.41 -6.20
C LYS A 76 31.88 37.82 -4.74
N LYS A 77 31.31 39.00 -4.45
CA LYS A 77 30.93 39.38 -3.08
C LYS A 77 29.98 38.35 -2.45
N ILE A 78 30.08 38.16 -1.14
CA ILE A 78 29.19 37.27 -0.39
C ILE A 78 27.78 37.86 -0.31
N LYS A 79 26.77 37.06 -0.62
CA LYS A 79 25.35 37.36 -0.45
C LYS A 79 24.59 36.17 0.12
N LEU A 80 23.67 36.44 1.04
CA LEU A 80 22.75 35.45 1.63
C LEU A 80 21.34 36.03 1.74
N LYS A 81 20.31 35.17 1.85
CA LYS A 81 18.91 35.59 1.94
C LYS A 81 18.37 35.47 3.36
N ILE A 82 18.17 36.61 4.03
CA ILE A 82 17.60 36.69 5.37
C ILE A 82 16.15 37.14 5.24
N ASN A 83 15.22 36.35 5.80
CA ASN A 83 13.78 36.59 5.70
C ASN A 83 13.28 36.80 4.24
N GLY A 84 13.96 36.18 3.27
CA GLY A 84 13.69 36.29 1.83
C GLY A 84 14.32 37.50 1.13
N GLN A 85 14.89 38.47 1.85
CA GLN A 85 15.61 39.61 1.28
C GLN A 85 17.10 39.29 1.11
N GLU A 86 17.74 39.82 0.06
CA GLU A 86 19.17 39.66 -0.17
C GLU A 86 19.99 40.64 0.68
N HIS A 87 20.94 40.12 1.44
CA HIS A 87 21.91 40.89 2.20
C HIS A 87 23.32 40.60 1.68
N GLU A 88 24.05 41.67 1.36
CA GLU A 88 25.46 41.61 0.96
C GLU A 88 26.36 41.71 2.19
N PHE A 89 27.41 40.89 2.24
CA PHE A 89 28.35 40.84 3.34
C PHE A 89 29.77 41.15 2.86
N ALA A 90 30.45 42.03 3.58
CA ALA A 90 31.85 42.36 3.34
C ALA A 90 32.82 41.29 3.88
N LYS A 91 32.38 40.47 4.83
CA LYS A 91 33.19 39.49 5.56
C LYS A 91 32.61 38.08 5.50
N GLY A 92 33.47 37.08 5.33
CA GLY A 92 33.08 35.67 5.49
C GLY A 92 34.00 34.62 4.89
N ILE A 93 33.71 33.37 5.24
CA ILE A 93 34.39 32.17 4.72
C ILE A 93 33.45 31.42 3.78
N THR A 94 33.89 31.15 2.54
CA THR A 94 33.18 30.28 1.60
C THR A 94 33.95 28.98 1.39
N ALA A 95 33.27 27.83 1.45
CA ALA A 95 33.85 26.50 1.22
C ALA A 95 32.88 25.59 0.47
N HIS A 96 33.39 24.65 -0.34
CA HIS A 96 32.58 23.60 -0.94
C HIS A 96 32.46 22.40 0.02
N ALA A 97 31.26 21.88 0.25
CA ALA A 97 31.06 20.67 1.06
C ALA A 97 31.63 19.40 0.36
N ASP A 98 32.07 18.38 1.07
CA ASP A 98 32.20 18.31 2.53
C ASP A 98 33.41 19.14 3.01
N ALA A 99 33.22 19.96 4.05
CA ALA A 99 34.26 20.83 4.58
C ALA A 99 34.56 20.56 6.06
N CYS A 100 35.80 20.81 6.48
CA CYS A 100 36.21 20.76 7.88
C CYS A 100 37.23 21.86 8.16
N LEU A 101 36.84 22.82 9.01
CA LEU A 101 37.60 23.99 9.42
C LEU A 101 37.81 23.92 10.93
N ILE A 102 39.05 24.03 11.42
CA ILE A 102 39.37 23.92 12.85
C ILE A 102 40.27 25.08 13.26
N TYR A 103 39.76 25.95 14.13
CA TYR A 103 40.38 27.22 14.56
C TYR A 103 40.83 27.18 16.02
N ASP A 104 41.98 27.80 16.30
CA ASP A 104 42.51 27.97 17.66
C ASP A 104 41.91 29.22 18.33
N LEU A 105 41.05 29.02 19.33
CA LEU A 105 40.46 30.08 20.15
C LEU A 105 41.30 30.42 21.39
N SER A 106 42.44 29.75 21.66
CA SER A 106 43.18 29.87 22.93
C SER A 106 43.65 31.29 23.28
N LYS A 107 43.67 32.20 22.30
CA LYS A 107 44.05 33.63 22.44
C LYS A 107 42.85 34.58 22.41
N ILE A 108 41.65 34.10 22.10
CA ILE A 108 40.42 34.90 22.04
C ILE A 108 39.94 35.23 23.45
N LYS A 109 39.75 36.53 23.71
CA LYS A 109 39.25 37.06 24.99
C LYS A 109 37.76 37.42 24.94
N SER A 110 37.20 37.51 23.75
CA SER A 110 35.78 37.66 23.47
C SER A 110 34.99 36.47 24.01
N ASN A 111 33.76 36.70 24.47
CA ASN A 111 32.88 35.64 24.95
C ASN A 111 31.76 35.27 23.97
N ILE A 112 31.53 36.06 22.92
CA ILE A 112 30.57 35.74 21.86
C ILE A 112 31.28 35.45 20.54
N PHE A 113 30.77 34.46 19.81
CA PHE A 113 30.93 34.31 18.36
C PHE A 113 29.56 34.43 17.69
N GLU A 114 29.48 35.17 16.58
CA GLU A 114 28.26 35.35 15.77
C GLU A 114 28.57 35.07 14.29
N THR A 115 27.65 34.45 13.55
CA THR A 115 27.74 34.27 12.10
C THR A 115 26.37 33.97 11.45
N TYR A 116 26.26 34.20 10.14
CA TYR A 116 25.17 33.71 9.29
C TYR A 116 25.64 32.51 8.47
N LEU A 117 24.92 31.40 8.56
CA LEU A 117 25.19 30.14 7.87
C LEU A 117 24.26 30.01 6.65
N GLY A 118 24.83 29.83 5.46
CA GLY A 118 24.06 29.83 4.22
C GLY A 118 24.73 29.11 3.05
N ILE A 119 24.08 29.22 1.89
CA ILE A 119 24.58 28.80 0.58
C ILE A 119 24.58 30.04 -0.33
N ASP A 120 25.62 30.19 -1.15
CA ASP A 120 25.74 31.17 -2.24
C ASP A 120 24.41 31.33 -2.99
N ASP A 121 23.88 32.56 -3.06
CA ASP A 121 22.52 32.84 -3.57
C ASP A 121 22.31 32.42 -5.04
N THR A 122 23.40 32.31 -5.81
CA THR A 122 23.39 31.84 -7.19
C THR A 122 23.28 30.31 -7.32
N LYS A 123 23.48 29.56 -6.23
CA LYS A 123 23.57 28.09 -6.23
C LYS A 123 22.29 27.44 -5.65
N THR A 124 22.19 26.13 -5.80
CA THR A 124 21.04 25.33 -5.31
C THR A 124 21.46 24.18 -4.40
N GLY A 125 22.66 24.24 -3.84
CA GLY A 125 23.17 23.25 -2.89
C GLY A 125 22.42 23.24 -1.57
N GLU A 126 22.56 22.15 -0.83
CA GLU A 126 21.91 21.92 0.46
C GLU A 126 22.89 21.23 1.40
N VAL A 127 23.13 21.80 2.59
CA VAL A 127 24.18 21.36 3.51
C VAL A 127 23.70 21.33 4.96
N GLU A 128 24.42 20.60 5.82
CA GLU A 128 24.36 20.78 7.27
C GLU A 128 25.69 21.29 7.82
N PHE A 129 25.65 22.34 8.64
CA PHE A 129 26.77 22.82 9.45
C PHE A 129 26.70 22.18 10.84
N ARG A 130 27.75 21.46 11.24
CA ARG A 130 27.95 20.94 12.61
C ARG A 130 29.11 21.66 13.27
N ILE A 131 28.82 22.40 14.34
CA ILE A 131 29.75 23.28 15.02
C ILE A 131 30.05 22.75 16.43
N TYR A 132 31.33 22.61 16.72
CA TYR A 132 31.90 22.02 17.92
C TYR A 132 32.75 23.05 18.66
N LEU A 133 32.68 23.03 20.00
CA LEU A 133 33.49 23.86 20.89
C LEU A 133 34.21 22.97 21.91
N ASP A 134 35.53 22.82 21.74
CA ASP A 134 36.36 21.82 22.44
C ASP A 134 35.83 20.38 22.26
N ASP A 135 35.63 19.98 20.99
CA ASP A 135 35.05 18.69 20.54
C ASP A 135 33.63 18.33 21.05
N GLU A 136 33.01 19.16 21.90
CA GLU A 136 31.58 19.10 22.23
C GLU A 136 30.74 19.65 21.06
N LEU A 137 29.81 18.87 20.51
CA LEU A 137 28.85 19.36 19.50
C LEU A 137 27.91 20.41 20.14
N TYR A 138 28.11 21.67 19.80
CA TYR A 138 27.37 22.80 20.38
C TYR A 138 26.13 23.16 19.56
N TYR A 139 26.19 22.96 18.24
CA TYR A 139 25.11 23.26 17.31
C TYR A 139 25.18 22.40 16.04
N ALA A 140 24.02 21.96 15.56
CA ALA A 140 23.84 21.37 14.24
C ALA A 140 22.69 22.12 13.54
N SER A 141 22.94 22.60 12.32
CA SER A 141 21.98 23.46 11.61
C SER A 141 20.75 22.71 11.08
N GLY A 142 20.83 21.39 10.89
CA GLY A 142 19.98 20.74 9.92
C GLY A 142 20.21 21.33 8.52
N LYS A 143 19.25 21.11 7.63
CA LYS A 143 19.29 21.57 6.24
C LYS A 143 19.32 23.11 6.11
N VAL A 144 20.44 23.63 5.61
CA VAL A 144 20.63 25.00 5.14
C VAL A 144 20.69 24.99 3.60
N ASN A 145 20.01 25.95 2.97
CA ASN A 145 20.08 26.22 1.54
C ASN A 145 19.87 27.72 1.29
N ARG A 146 19.91 28.18 0.03
CA ARG A 146 19.80 29.60 -0.34
C ARG A 146 18.50 30.32 0.09
N ASN A 147 17.49 29.58 0.55
CA ASN A 147 16.21 30.10 1.05
C ASN A 147 16.08 29.98 2.59
N ASN A 148 17.04 29.35 3.27
CA ASN A 148 17.02 29.06 4.71
C ASN A 148 18.37 29.40 5.36
N THR A 149 18.80 30.67 5.27
CA THR A 149 19.96 31.18 6.01
C THR A 149 19.68 31.17 7.51
N GLN A 150 20.57 30.57 8.31
CA GLN A 150 20.44 30.54 9.77
C GLN A 150 21.44 31.50 10.42
N HIS A 151 20.95 32.42 11.25
CA HIS A 151 21.77 33.30 12.09
C HIS A 151 22.01 32.61 13.44
N ILE A 152 23.26 32.61 13.91
CA ILE A 152 23.62 32.05 15.22
C ILE A 152 24.56 32.97 16.01
N LEU A 153 24.33 32.99 17.31
CA LEU A 153 25.23 33.47 18.35
C LEU A 153 25.60 32.29 19.26
N MET A 154 26.85 32.23 19.70
CA MET A 154 27.36 31.21 20.62
C MET A 154 28.13 31.87 21.76
N ASN A 155 27.94 31.38 22.99
CA ASN A 155 28.82 31.71 24.11
C ASN A 155 30.06 30.80 24.05
N ILE A 156 31.23 31.39 23.84
CA ILE A 156 32.53 30.73 23.68
C ILE A 156 33.45 30.92 24.90
N ALA A 157 32.96 31.51 25.99
CA ALA A 157 33.79 31.84 27.15
C ALA A 157 34.61 30.63 27.67
N GLY A 158 35.94 30.77 27.65
CA GLY A 158 36.87 29.74 28.12
C GLY A 158 37.12 28.55 27.17
N LYS A 159 36.44 28.51 26.00
CA LYS A 159 36.67 27.48 24.96
C LYS A 159 37.97 27.73 24.20
N LYS A 160 38.64 26.67 23.76
CA LYS A 160 39.99 26.70 23.14
C LYS A 160 40.00 26.34 21.65
N GLN A 161 38.98 25.65 21.15
CA GLN A 161 38.87 25.26 19.75
C GLN A 161 37.46 25.50 19.21
N LEU A 162 37.36 26.08 18.01
CA LEU A 162 36.14 26.13 17.20
C LEU A 162 36.31 25.24 15.98
N LYS A 163 35.46 24.22 15.86
CA LYS A 163 35.53 23.21 14.80
C LYS A 163 34.21 23.16 14.05
N ILE A 164 34.26 23.40 12.75
CA ILE A 164 33.11 23.55 11.87
C ILE A 164 33.22 22.49 10.79
N ILE A 165 32.27 21.56 10.79
CA ILE A 165 32.09 20.59 9.71
C ILE A 165 30.90 21.06 8.86
N VAL A 166 31.01 20.95 7.55
CA VAL A 166 29.89 21.12 6.62
C VAL A 166 29.73 19.84 5.83
N ASP A 167 28.57 19.20 5.92
CA ASP A 167 28.26 17.95 5.21
C ASP A 167 27.28 18.22 4.05
N SER A 168 27.50 17.55 2.93
CA SER A 168 26.66 17.63 1.73
C SER A 168 25.33 16.88 1.92
N LEU A 169 24.18 17.50 1.61
CA LEU A 169 22.85 16.87 1.75
C LEU A 169 22.26 16.44 0.40
N GLY A 170 22.92 15.50 -0.28
CA GLY A 170 22.42 14.85 -1.49
C GLY A 170 23.32 15.08 -2.71
N TYR A 171 22.83 15.82 -3.71
CA TYR A 171 23.65 16.18 -4.88
C TYR A 171 24.52 17.38 -4.55
N ASN A 172 25.82 17.14 -4.42
CA ASN A 172 26.75 18.12 -3.83
C ASN A 172 27.33 19.16 -4.80
N GLY A 173 27.10 19.04 -6.12
CA GLY A 173 27.70 19.89 -7.16
C GLY A 173 27.24 21.36 -7.18
N SER A 174 26.76 21.89 -6.07
CA SER A 174 26.37 23.28 -5.83
C SER A 174 26.48 23.69 -4.35
N ASP A 175 27.16 22.89 -3.51
CA ASP A 175 27.24 23.07 -2.06
C ASP A 175 28.31 24.11 -1.65
N HIS A 176 28.19 25.30 -2.25
CA HIS A 176 28.97 26.49 -1.94
C HIS A 176 28.51 27.09 -0.59
N SER A 177 28.90 26.43 0.50
CA SER A 177 28.61 26.84 1.87
C SER A 177 29.32 28.13 2.26
N ILE A 178 28.62 28.97 3.01
CA ILE A 178 29.08 30.29 3.45
C ILE A 178 28.86 30.46 4.95
N LEU A 179 29.90 30.93 5.63
CA LEU A 179 29.83 31.57 6.95
C LEU A 179 30.04 33.08 6.76
N ALA A 180 28.97 33.86 6.72
CA ALA A 180 29.01 35.30 6.53
C ALA A 180 29.03 36.05 7.88
N ASP A 181 29.68 37.21 7.89
CA ASP A 181 29.95 38.03 9.08
C ASP A 181 30.46 37.24 10.32
N PRO A 182 31.41 36.29 10.18
CA PRO A 182 31.82 35.42 11.27
C PRO A 182 32.77 36.17 12.22
N LYS A 183 32.25 36.65 13.35
CA LYS A 183 32.90 37.66 14.19
C LYS A 183 32.90 37.32 15.68
N PHE A 184 33.89 37.85 16.39
CA PHE A 184 34.09 37.71 17.82
C PHE A 184 33.93 39.07 18.51
N TYR A 185 33.24 39.10 19.66
CA TYR A 185 33.11 40.30 20.48
C TYR A 185 32.84 39.97 21.96
N PHE A 186 33.15 40.92 22.84
CA PHE A 186 32.75 40.84 24.24
C PHE A 186 31.34 41.40 24.49
N LEU A 187 30.58 40.74 25.36
CA LEU A 187 29.25 41.14 25.77
C LEU A 187 29.06 40.87 27.27
N ASP A 188 28.58 41.84 28.06
CA ASP A 188 28.25 41.57 29.46
C ASP A 188 27.00 40.68 29.55
N LEU A 189 27.08 39.64 30.39
CA LEU A 189 26.08 38.60 30.59
C LEU A 189 25.49 38.58 32.02
N LYS A 190 25.93 39.44 32.95
CA LYS A 190 25.53 39.39 34.38
C LYS A 190 24.01 39.44 34.58
N ASP A 191 23.33 40.40 33.95
CA ASP A 191 21.87 40.54 34.00
C ASP A 191 21.15 39.57 33.07
N LYS A 192 21.88 39.02 32.10
CA LYS A 192 21.39 38.00 31.16
C LYS A 192 21.61 36.63 31.78
N LYS A 193 20.92 36.37 32.90
CA LYS A 193 20.90 35.05 33.54
C LYS A 193 20.40 34.00 32.55
N ILE A 194 21.38 33.36 31.92
CA ILE A 194 21.25 32.21 31.06
C ILE A 194 20.58 31.11 31.89
N PRO A 195 19.40 30.58 31.52
CA PRO A 195 18.91 29.34 32.11
C PRO A 195 19.93 28.26 31.74
N ASP A 196 20.60 27.67 32.74
CA ASP A 196 21.97 27.19 32.58
C ASP A 196 22.13 26.22 31.40
N LEU A 197 22.71 26.71 30.30
CA LEU A 197 22.89 25.94 29.06
C LEU A 197 23.94 24.84 29.24
N ALA A 198 24.63 24.82 30.39
CA ALA A 198 25.51 23.76 30.84
C ALA A 198 24.87 22.86 31.91
N ASN A 199 23.57 22.55 31.79
CA ASN A 199 23.04 21.36 32.48
C ASN A 199 23.87 20.13 32.11
N GLU A 200 24.56 19.58 33.11
CA GLU A 200 25.20 18.27 33.03
C GLU A 200 24.14 17.20 32.71
N ASN A 201 24.55 16.11 32.06
CA ASN A 201 23.68 14.95 31.92
C ASN A 201 23.46 14.35 33.33
N PRO A 202 22.22 14.29 33.86
CA PRO A 202 21.98 13.83 35.23
C PRO A 202 22.40 12.38 35.49
N GLY A 203 22.66 11.61 34.43
CA GLY A 203 22.99 10.19 34.50
C GLY A 203 21.80 9.35 34.96
N PHE A 204 21.87 8.03 34.75
CA PHE A 204 20.83 7.14 35.23
C PHE A 204 20.95 6.91 36.75
N SER A 205 19.88 7.18 37.49
CA SER A 205 19.80 6.90 38.94
C SER A 205 18.43 6.35 39.32
N TYR A 206 18.36 5.04 39.56
CA TYR A 206 17.11 4.34 39.89
C TYR A 206 16.40 4.97 41.10
N ASN A 207 17.14 5.28 42.16
CA ASN A 207 16.59 5.84 43.40
C ASN A 207 16.07 7.28 43.24
N LYS A 208 16.49 8.01 42.19
CA LYS A 208 16.05 9.38 41.90
C LYS A 208 14.99 9.46 40.80
N ILE A 209 14.56 8.37 40.19
CA ILE A 209 13.68 8.44 39.01
C ILE A 209 12.29 9.06 39.27
N ASN A 210 11.91 9.21 40.55
CA ASN A 210 10.69 9.90 40.99
C ASN A 210 10.97 11.25 41.71
N ASP A 211 12.24 11.66 41.84
CA ASP A 211 12.64 12.91 42.51
C ASP A 211 12.38 14.13 41.60
N ALA A 212 11.67 15.15 42.10
CA ALA A 212 11.23 16.27 41.27
C ALA A 212 12.39 17.17 40.76
N PRO A 213 13.41 17.54 41.57
CA PRO A 213 14.61 18.22 41.08
C PRO A 213 15.37 17.44 40.00
N TYR A 214 15.60 16.13 40.19
CA TYR A 214 16.23 15.26 39.18
C TYR A 214 15.41 15.22 37.89
N ASN A 215 14.08 15.13 38.00
CA ASN A 215 13.18 15.12 36.84
C ASN A 215 13.20 16.45 36.07
N LEU A 216 13.29 17.59 36.77
CA LEU A 216 13.37 18.89 36.12
C LEU A 216 14.70 19.07 35.38
N ASN A 217 15.83 18.74 36.01
CA ASN A 217 17.14 18.77 35.36
C ASN A 217 17.20 17.85 34.13
N PHE A 218 16.62 16.64 34.23
CA PHE A 218 16.44 15.72 33.11
C PHE A 218 15.66 16.37 31.95
N GLU A 219 14.44 16.86 32.17
CA GLU A 219 13.63 17.42 31.08
C GLU A 219 14.25 18.70 30.48
N GLN A 220 14.95 19.52 31.28
CA GLN A 220 15.75 20.64 30.80
C GLN A 220 16.92 20.17 29.90
N TYR A 221 17.66 19.11 30.29
CA TYR A 221 18.76 18.56 29.50
C TYR A 221 18.29 18.04 28.14
N TYR A 222 17.18 17.28 28.09
CA TYR A 222 16.64 16.79 26.82
C TYR A 222 16.02 17.90 25.97
N PHE A 223 15.44 18.93 26.59
CA PHE A 223 14.99 20.14 25.89
C PHE A 223 16.16 20.87 25.24
N LEU A 224 17.26 21.09 25.98
CA LEU A 224 18.50 21.68 25.44
C LEU A 224 19.06 20.86 24.28
N LYS A 225 19.06 19.53 24.38
CA LYS A 225 19.52 18.61 23.33
C LYS A 225 18.64 18.68 22.06
N ARG A 226 17.32 18.83 22.20
CA ARG A 226 16.35 18.94 21.09
C ARG A 226 16.24 20.36 20.50
N MET A 227 16.56 21.39 21.26
CA MET A 227 16.54 22.80 20.87
C MET A 227 17.87 23.23 20.21
N GLY A 228 18.99 22.82 20.81
CA GLY A 228 20.35 23.24 20.45
C GLY A 228 20.77 24.52 21.21
N LYS A 229 21.94 24.49 21.85
CA LYS A 229 22.43 25.56 22.74
C LYS A 229 22.52 26.91 22.02
N ALA A 230 23.12 26.94 20.82
CA ALA A 230 23.23 28.17 20.02
C ALA A 230 21.88 28.76 19.59
N ARG A 231 20.89 27.92 19.21
CA ARG A 231 19.54 28.40 18.82
C ARG A 231 18.87 29.13 19.98
N LEU A 232 18.88 28.51 21.15
CA LEU A 232 18.28 29.04 22.36
C LEU A 232 18.98 30.33 22.83
N PHE A 233 20.32 30.35 22.80
CA PHE A 233 21.11 31.54 23.12
C PHE A 233 20.83 32.70 22.14
N SER A 234 20.79 32.41 20.84
CA SER A 234 20.46 33.41 19.81
C SER A 234 19.08 34.02 20.04
N TYR A 235 18.06 33.20 20.30
CA TYR A 235 16.70 33.67 20.58
C TYR A 235 16.62 34.52 21.86
N MET A 236 17.24 34.05 22.94
CA MET A 236 17.39 34.79 24.20
C MET A 236 18.03 36.17 24.00
N MET A 237 18.95 36.29 23.04
CA MET A 237 19.65 37.53 22.73
C MET A 237 18.90 38.50 21.80
N THR A 238 17.75 38.11 21.21
CA THR A 238 16.96 39.03 20.36
C THR A 238 16.11 40.03 21.13
N ASP A 239 15.67 39.69 22.35
CA ASP A 239 14.88 40.57 23.23
C ASP A 239 15.08 40.18 24.71
N LYS A 240 15.21 41.19 25.59
CA LYS A 240 15.24 41.02 27.05
C LYS A 240 13.99 40.32 27.59
N SER A 241 12.82 40.43 26.94
CA SER A 241 11.61 39.73 27.38
C SER A 241 11.71 38.21 27.18
N ASN A 242 12.47 37.74 26.17
CA ASN A 242 12.71 36.31 25.94
C ASN A 242 13.45 35.66 27.11
N ILE A 243 14.36 36.38 27.79
CA ILE A 243 15.05 35.89 29.00
C ILE A 243 14.02 35.53 30.10
N LYS A 244 12.98 36.36 30.30
CA LYS A 244 11.94 36.10 31.30
C LYS A 244 11.04 34.93 30.90
N TYR A 245 10.62 34.87 29.63
CA TYR A 245 9.84 33.77 29.07
C TYR A 245 10.58 32.43 29.19
N LEU A 246 11.84 32.36 28.74
CA LEU A 246 12.64 31.14 28.79
C LEU A 246 12.89 30.69 30.23
N ASN A 247 13.18 31.59 31.16
CA ASN A 247 13.37 31.23 32.56
C ASN A 247 12.09 30.67 33.21
N TRP A 248 10.89 31.11 32.79
CA TRP A 248 9.63 30.46 33.21
C TRP A 248 9.48 29.07 32.56
N LEU A 249 9.69 28.96 31.24
CA LEU A 249 9.55 27.68 30.52
C LEU A 249 10.53 26.61 31.04
N PHE A 250 11.78 26.98 31.31
CA PHE A 250 12.80 26.08 31.86
C PHE A 250 12.50 25.57 33.26
N ASN A 251 11.61 26.21 34.01
CA ASN A 251 11.18 25.74 35.33
C ASN A 251 9.81 25.04 35.31
N ASN A 252 9.19 24.86 34.13
CA ASN A 252 7.94 24.14 33.97
C ASN A 252 8.19 22.70 33.47
N LEU A 253 8.32 21.76 34.41
CA LEU A 253 8.52 20.32 34.17
C LEU A 253 7.52 19.75 33.13
N SER A 254 6.25 20.13 33.22
CA SER A 254 5.16 19.61 32.37
C SER A 254 5.30 20.05 30.91
N LEU A 255 5.65 21.32 30.67
CA LEU A 255 5.85 21.86 29.32
C LEU A 255 7.13 21.32 28.67
N LEU A 256 8.22 21.19 29.43
CA LEU A 256 9.46 20.58 28.93
C LEU A 256 9.23 19.12 28.53
N HIS A 257 8.60 18.33 29.41
CA HIS A 257 8.22 16.94 29.13
C HIS A 257 7.30 16.83 27.90
N SER A 258 6.33 17.73 27.76
CA SER A 258 5.44 17.79 26.59
C SER A 258 6.19 18.07 25.28
N TYR A 259 7.17 18.99 25.30
CA TYR A 259 8.03 19.26 24.14
C TYR A 259 8.99 18.10 23.83
N ASN A 260 9.49 17.41 24.85
CA ASN A 260 10.44 16.31 24.71
C ASN A 260 9.79 15.00 24.22
N THR A 261 8.50 14.78 24.51
CA THR A 261 7.74 13.59 24.10
C THR A 261 6.96 13.76 22.78
N ALA A 262 6.72 14.99 22.32
CA ALA A 262 6.17 15.26 21.00
C ALA A 262 7.20 15.04 19.87
N SER A 263 6.75 14.95 18.61
CA SER A 263 7.62 15.13 17.43
C SER A 263 8.24 16.53 17.41
N LEU A 264 9.28 16.74 16.61
CA LEU A 264 9.82 18.09 16.39
C LEU A 264 8.72 19.06 15.86
N PRO A 265 8.88 20.38 16.07
CA PRO A 265 7.98 21.38 15.49
C PRO A 265 7.86 21.23 13.97
N ARG A 266 6.75 21.69 13.37
CA ARG A 266 6.53 21.62 11.92
C ARG A 266 7.71 22.27 11.17
N GLY A 267 8.16 21.64 10.09
CA GLY A 267 9.36 22.06 9.34
C GLY A 267 10.69 21.94 10.10
N GLY A 268 10.70 21.41 11.34
CA GLY A 268 11.87 21.36 12.21
C GLY A 268 12.21 22.69 12.90
N ASN A 269 11.37 23.73 12.79
CA ASN A 269 11.73 25.09 13.22
C ASN A 269 11.55 25.31 14.74
N GLN A 270 12.58 25.00 15.55
CA GLN A 270 12.49 25.18 17.00
C GLN A 270 12.43 26.66 17.44
N ILE A 271 12.97 27.59 16.64
CA ILE A 271 12.86 29.04 16.89
C ILE A 271 11.43 29.53 16.66
N GLY A 272 10.76 29.06 15.60
CA GLY A 272 9.37 29.39 15.32
C GLY A 272 8.42 28.91 16.42
N PHE A 273 8.66 27.71 16.96
CA PHE A 273 7.96 27.22 18.15
C PHE A 273 8.09 28.18 19.35
N LEU A 274 9.31 28.62 19.68
CA LEU A 274 9.55 29.53 20.81
C LEU A 274 8.87 30.90 20.62
N LYS A 275 8.81 31.41 19.37
CA LYS A 275 8.09 32.64 19.03
C LYS A 275 6.59 32.49 19.24
N VAL A 276 5.96 31.52 18.57
CA VAL A 276 4.50 31.33 18.65
C VAL A 276 4.06 30.98 20.07
N PHE A 277 4.82 30.18 20.82
CA PHE A 277 4.46 29.89 22.22
C PHE A 277 4.55 31.14 23.11
N LYS A 278 5.54 32.03 22.87
CA LYS A 278 5.62 33.32 23.57
C LYS A 278 4.48 34.26 23.18
N GLU A 279 4.15 34.37 21.90
CA GLU A 279 3.02 35.16 21.40
C GLU A 279 1.71 34.73 22.06
N LEU A 280 1.47 33.42 22.17
CA LEU A 280 0.33 32.86 22.91
C LEU A 280 0.38 33.17 24.42
N LEU A 281 1.54 33.08 25.06
CA LEU A 281 1.72 33.37 26.50
C LEU A 281 1.56 34.86 26.87
N ASP A 282 1.90 35.75 25.94
CA ASP A 282 1.70 37.19 26.09
C ASP A 282 0.23 37.59 25.85
N HIS A 283 -0.49 36.86 24.98
CA HIS A 283 -1.93 37.01 24.71
C HIS A 283 -2.82 36.44 25.82
N ASP A 284 -2.53 35.23 26.30
CA ASP A 284 -3.28 34.55 27.38
C ASP A 284 -2.36 34.25 28.59
N PRO A 285 -2.23 35.19 29.55
CA PRO A 285 -1.39 35.01 30.73
C PRO A 285 -1.77 33.83 31.64
N ASP A 286 -3.01 33.29 31.55
CA ASP A 286 -3.45 32.14 32.36
C ASP A 286 -2.69 30.86 31.97
N LEU A 287 -2.05 30.83 30.81
CA LEU A 287 -1.12 29.78 30.38
C LEU A 287 0.01 29.52 31.40
N LYS A 288 0.22 30.40 32.38
CA LYS A 288 1.15 30.19 33.50
C LYS A 288 0.62 29.21 34.56
N SER A 289 -0.70 29.02 34.64
CA SER A 289 -1.38 28.23 35.67
C SER A 289 -2.34 27.16 35.15
N ASP A 290 -2.92 27.32 33.95
CA ASP A 290 -3.91 26.38 33.39
C ASP A 290 -3.23 25.28 32.55
N SER A 291 -3.35 24.03 33.01
CA SER A 291 -2.74 22.86 32.37
C SER A 291 -3.48 22.32 31.12
N GLU A 292 -4.74 22.71 30.89
CA GLU A 292 -5.46 22.39 29.66
C GLU A 292 -5.11 23.41 28.58
N LYS A 293 -5.18 24.71 28.90
CA LYS A 293 -4.68 25.81 28.05
C LYS A 293 -3.24 25.53 27.58
N GLN A 294 -2.35 25.13 28.50
CA GLN A 294 -0.95 24.77 28.21
C GLN A 294 -0.80 23.69 27.12
N LYS A 295 -1.62 22.64 27.14
CA LYS A 295 -1.57 21.56 26.13
C LYS A 295 -1.99 22.06 24.75
N ILE A 296 -3.04 22.88 24.69
CA ILE A 296 -3.54 23.47 23.44
C ILE A 296 -2.50 24.42 22.86
N ALA A 297 -1.95 25.35 23.66
CA ALA A 297 -0.91 26.28 23.22
C ALA A 297 0.38 25.57 22.77
N MET A 298 0.80 24.51 23.46
CA MET A 298 1.94 23.67 23.03
C MET A 298 1.68 23.03 21.67
N ALA A 299 0.51 22.43 21.45
CA ALA A 299 0.16 21.83 20.16
C ALA A 299 0.08 22.87 19.03
N VAL A 300 -0.50 24.05 19.29
CA VAL A 300 -0.55 25.16 18.32
C VAL A 300 0.87 25.64 18.00
N ALA A 301 1.69 25.98 18.99
CA ALA A 301 3.04 26.46 18.75
C ALA A 301 3.93 25.45 18.01
N LEU A 302 3.76 24.13 18.26
CA LEU A 302 4.48 23.08 17.53
C LEU A 302 4.08 23.02 16.05
N GLU A 303 2.80 23.23 15.70
CA GLU A 303 2.34 23.20 14.31
C GLU A 303 2.56 24.52 13.57
N TYR A 304 2.38 25.67 14.23
CA TYR A 304 2.52 26.99 13.62
C TYR A 304 3.99 27.48 13.59
N ALA A 305 4.93 26.67 14.10
CA ALA A 305 6.36 26.92 14.07
C ALA A 305 6.94 27.23 12.66
N ASN A 306 6.32 26.74 11.59
CA ASN A 306 6.73 27.05 10.20
C ASN A 306 5.71 27.96 9.49
N GLY A 307 5.12 28.90 10.24
CA GLY A 307 4.08 29.82 9.78
C GLY A 307 2.68 29.23 9.86
N ASN A 308 1.74 29.91 9.21
CA ASN A 308 0.30 29.63 9.24
C ASN A 308 -0.08 28.28 8.58
N ILE A 309 -1.32 27.86 8.80
CA ILE A 309 -1.93 26.68 8.16
C ILE A 309 -2.99 27.20 7.18
N ASN A 310 -3.05 26.62 5.99
CA ASN A 310 -3.88 27.13 4.90
C ASN A 310 -5.12 26.26 4.70
N PHE A 311 -6.20 26.83 4.17
CA PHE A 311 -7.35 26.04 3.70
C PHE A 311 -6.94 25.19 2.49
N TRP A 312 -7.23 23.88 2.50
CA TRP A 312 -6.73 22.97 1.46
C TRP A 312 -7.18 23.29 0.02
N ALA A 313 -8.28 24.03 -0.13
CA ALA A 313 -8.84 24.46 -1.42
C ALA A 313 -8.47 25.92 -1.76
N ASN A 314 -7.85 26.65 -0.82
CA ASN A 314 -7.53 28.07 -0.98
C ASN A 314 -6.29 28.44 -0.15
N SER A 315 -5.12 28.47 -0.79
CA SER A 315 -3.86 28.83 -0.13
C SER A 315 -3.77 30.28 0.37
N ASN A 316 -4.72 31.14 0.00
CA ASN A 316 -4.79 32.53 0.44
C ASN A 316 -5.54 32.67 1.78
N LEU A 317 -6.46 31.75 2.08
CA LEU A 317 -7.10 31.66 3.40
C LEU A 317 -6.16 30.92 4.37
N LYS A 318 -5.55 31.70 5.26
CA LYS A 318 -4.58 31.26 6.26
C LYS A 318 -5.21 31.42 7.65
N SER A 319 -5.13 30.39 8.48
CA SER A 319 -5.48 30.50 9.90
C SER A 319 -4.42 31.29 10.66
N ASP A 320 -4.80 31.85 11.80
CA ASP A 320 -3.93 32.57 12.70
C ASP A 320 -3.65 31.75 13.98
N PRO A 321 -2.42 31.68 14.51
CA PRO A 321 -2.11 30.86 15.68
C PRO A 321 -2.88 31.29 16.94
N ILE A 322 -3.10 32.59 17.13
CA ILE A 322 -3.81 33.14 18.29
C ILE A 322 -5.30 32.83 18.16
N LYS A 323 -5.93 33.14 17.00
CA LYS A 323 -7.32 32.72 16.73
C LYS A 323 -7.53 31.21 16.91
N ARG A 324 -6.61 30.40 16.40
CA ARG A 324 -6.73 28.94 16.47
C ARG A 324 -6.64 28.43 17.90
N TYR A 325 -5.77 29.03 18.71
CA TYR A 325 -5.71 28.78 20.15
C TYR A 325 -7.00 29.20 20.85
N ASP A 326 -7.48 30.43 20.65
CA ASP A 326 -8.68 30.97 21.28
C ASP A 326 -9.92 30.12 20.97
N ILE A 327 -10.06 29.67 19.72
CA ILE A 327 -11.13 28.75 19.30
C ILE A 327 -11.07 27.45 20.10
N TYR A 328 -9.96 26.71 20.10
CA TYR A 328 -9.90 25.43 20.82
C TYR A 328 -9.95 25.58 22.34
N SER A 329 -9.39 26.67 22.89
CA SER A 329 -9.46 27.02 24.32
C SER A 329 -10.90 27.30 24.76
N THR A 330 -11.61 28.17 24.03
CA THR A 330 -13.02 28.50 24.29
C THR A 330 -13.92 27.28 24.12
N LEU A 331 -13.72 26.48 23.07
CA LEU A 331 -14.52 25.28 22.82
C LEU A 331 -14.23 24.15 23.83
N ASN A 332 -13.01 24.04 24.38
CA ASN A 332 -12.70 23.12 25.48
C ASN A 332 -13.41 23.49 26.78
N ASN A 333 -13.61 24.79 27.02
CA ASN A 333 -14.26 25.32 28.21
C ASN A 333 -15.80 25.45 28.06
N THR A 334 -16.33 25.19 26.86
CA THR A 334 -17.78 25.20 26.58
C THR A 334 -18.35 23.78 26.68
N PRO A 335 -19.28 23.48 27.61
CA PRO A 335 -19.84 22.14 27.78
C PRO A 335 -20.42 21.55 26.49
N GLY A 336 -20.00 20.32 26.16
CA GLY A 336 -20.46 19.58 24.97
C GLY A 336 -19.99 20.14 23.62
N ALA A 337 -19.12 21.16 23.59
CA ALA A 337 -18.71 21.77 22.33
C ALA A 337 -17.62 20.98 21.58
N LEU A 338 -16.68 20.35 22.29
CA LEU A 338 -15.73 19.38 21.74
C LEU A 338 -16.12 17.95 22.15
N ARG A 339 -15.68 16.96 21.36
CA ARG A 339 -15.87 15.53 21.67
C ARG A 339 -15.14 15.16 22.97
N PRO A 340 -15.70 14.25 23.81
CA PRO A 340 -15.11 13.91 25.12
C PRO A 340 -13.64 13.49 25.07
N ILE A 341 -13.23 12.83 23.97
CA ILE A 341 -11.85 12.39 23.77
C ILE A 341 -10.82 13.54 23.81
N PHE A 342 -11.19 14.77 23.43
CA PHE A 342 -10.26 15.90 23.31
C PHE A 342 -9.45 16.15 24.59
N LYS A 343 -10.09 16.13 25.76
CA LYS A 343 -9.43 16.33 27.07
C LYS A 343 -8.44 15.20 27.44
N THR A 344 -8.56 14.03 26.80
CA THR A 344 -7.72 12.85 27.08
C THR A 344 -6.43 12.79 26.23
N LEU A 345 -6.33 13.65 25.21
CA LEU A 345 -5.27 13.64 24.21
C LEU A 345 -3.92 14.09 24.79
N SER A 346 -2.84 13.54 24.25
CA SER A 346 -1.50 14.08 24.41
C SER A 346 -1.30 15.31 23.51
N VAL A 347 -0.28 16.11 23.79
CA VAL A 347 0.14 17.22 22.90
C VAL A 347 0.37 16.74 21.47
N GLU A 348 1.01 15.59 21.27
CA GLU A 348 1.23 15.03 19.93
C GLU A 348 -0.09 14.72 19.21
N LEU A 349 -1.09 14.16 19.89
CA LEU A 349 -2.40 13.90 19.28
C LEU A 349 -3.20 15.19 19.04
N LEU A 350 -3.06 16.20 19.91
CA LEU A 350 -3.67 17.53 19.73
C LEU A 350 -3.14 18.26 18.49
N ARG A 351 -1.90 17.99 18.06
CA ARG A 351 -1.37 18.55 16.79
C ARG A 351 -2.24 18.12 15.61
N HIS A 352 -2.64 16.85 15.56
CA HIS A 352 -3.58 16.29 14.59
C HIS A 352 -5.04 16.75 14.78
N VAL A 353 -5.28 17.75 15.64
CA VAL A 353 -6.54 18.49 15.78
C VAL A 353 -6.34 19.95 15.36
N VAL A 354 -5.38 20.65 15.97
CA VAL A 354 -5.16 22.09 15.73
C VAL A 354 -4.60 22.40 14.33
N ASN A 355 -4.01 21.41 13.65
CA ASN A 355 -3.64 21.47 12.24
C ASN A 355 -4.80 21.18 11.27
N ALA A 356 -5.98 21.72 11.57
CA ALA A 356 -7.09 21.73 10.62
C ALA A 356 -6.72 22.62 9.41
N GLU A 357 -6.76 22.07 8.21
CA GLU A 357 -6.41 22.74 6.94
C GLU A 357 -7.59 23.58 6.42
N ILE A 358 -8.04 24.57 7.19
CA ILE A 358 -9.31 25.30 7.05
C ILE A 358 -9.13 26.72 7.63
N SER A 359 -10.00 27.70 7.30
CA SER A 359 -9.97 29.01 7.98
C SER A 359 -10.33 28.89 9.47
N ASP A 360 -10.23 29.97 10.25
CA ASP A 360 -10.70 29.99 11.65
C ASP A 360 -12.22 30.16 11.72
N GLU A 361 -12.76 30.95 10.80
CA GLU A 361 -14.18 31.25 10.66
C GLU A 361 -14.99 30.03 10.18
N ASP A 362 -14.48 29.26 9.21
CA ASP A 362 -15.14 28.05 8.69
C ASP A 362 -15.25 26.95 9.76
N ILE A 363 -14.36 26.89 10.77
CA ILE A 363 -14.51 25.95 11.92
C ILE A 363 -15.81 26.24 12.67
N ILE A 364 -16.10 27.52 12.97
CA ILE A 364 -17.33 27.88 13.68
C ILE A 364 -18.55 27.61 12.79
N TRP A 365 -18.49 28.01 11.52
CA TRP A 365 -19.55 27.80 10.52
C TRP A 365 -19.96 26.32 10.39
N ILE A 366 -19.00 25.40 10.21
CA ILE A 366 -19.33 23.99 9.98
C ILE A 366 -19.91 23.33 11.24
N ARG A 367 -19.44 23.74 12.42
CA ARG A 367 -19.97 23.25 13.70
C ARG A 367 -21.44 23.63 13.86
N ASP A 368 -21.78 24.87 13.62
CA ASP A 368 -23.14 25.37 13.80
C ASP A 368 -24.08 24.91 12.67
N LYS A 369 -23.57 24.74 11.44
CA LYS A 369 -24.29 24.06 10.36
C LYS A 369 -24.65 22.61 10.74
N ILE A 370 -23.71 21.83 11.26
CA ILE A 370 -23.97 20.45 11.69
C ILE A 370 -24.96 20.40 12.87
N LYS A 371 -24.80 21.24 13.91
CA LYS A 371 -25.76 21.32 15.02
C LYS A 371 -27.18 21.63 14.56
N ARG A 372 -27.35 22.54 13.58
CA ARG A 372 -28.65 23.03 13.10
C ARG A 372 -29.33 22.07 12.12
N GLU A 373 -28.57 21.39 11.26
CA GLU A 373 -29.12 20.61 10.14
C GLU A 373 -29.05 19.09 10.36
N ASN A 374 -28.07 18.60 11.11
CA ASN A 374 -27.79 17.17 11.27
C ASN A 374 -27.23 16.84 12.68
N SER A 375 -27.92 17.28 13.74
CA SER A 375 -27.47 17.10 15.14
C SER A 375 -27.24 15.64 15.55
N GLN A 376 -27.89 14.67 14.89
CA GLN A 376 -27.69 13.24 15.11
C GLN A 376 -26.25 12.77 14.81
N LEU A 377 -25.51 13.47 13.95
CA LEU A 377 -24.09 13.21 13.67
C LEU A 377 -23.20 13.49 14.90
N LEU A 378 -23.72 14.20 15.91
CA LEU A 378 -23.01 14.53 17.15
C LEU A 378 -23.13 13.43 18.23
N PHE A 379 -23.63 12.24 17.90
CA PHE A 379 -23.72 11.12 18.83
C PHE A 379 -22.33 10.58 19.21
N ASN A 380 -21.61 10.01 18.24
CA ASN A 380 -20.25 9.46 18.40
C ASN A 380 -19.33 9.90 17.25
N ASN A 381 -18.02 9.68 17.36
CA ASN A 381 -17.05 10.06 16.33
C ASN A 381 -17.27 9.31 15.00
N ASP A 382 -17.79 8.07 15.06
CA ASP A 382 -18.17 7.31 13.88
C ASP A 382 -19.41 7.88 13.17
N GLU A 383 -20.33 8.55 13.87
CA GLU A 383 -21.44 9.30 13.25
C GLU A 383 -21.01 10.69 12.78
N LEU A 384 -20.06 11.35 13.47
CA LEU A 384 -19.53 12.62 13.01
C LEU A 384 -18.86 12.48 11.64
N SER A 385 -18.13 11.38 11.41
CA SER A 385 -17.52 11.05 10.12
C SER A 385 -18.54 10.72 9.00
N ASN A 386 -19.83 10.50 9.33
CA ASN A 386 -20.90 10.44 8.32
C ASN A 386 -21.26 11.83 7.74
N ALA A 387 -20.76 12.93 8.29
CA ALA A 387 -21.01 14.27 7.77
C ALA A 387 -20.58 14.43 6.30
N THR A 388 -19.49 13.79 5.87
CA THR A 388 -19.03 13.89 4.48
C THR A 388 -20.07 13.35 3.50
N TYR A 389 -20.76 12.25 3.83
CA TYR A 389 -21.85 11.69 3.03
C TYR A 389 -23.18 12.47 3.15
N LYS A 390 -23.25 13.51 3.99
CA LYS A 390 -24.40 14.44 4.09
C LYS A 390 -24.18 15.76 3.36
N TYR A 391 -22.93 16.19 3.20
CA TYR A 391 -22.60 17.51 2.65
C TYR A 391 -21.74 17.50 1.37
N ILE A 392 -21.03 16.41 1.05
CA ILE A 392 -20.20 16.33 -0.16
C ILE A 392 -20.82 15.37 -1.17
N ALA A 393 -21.33 15.91 -2.27
CA ALA A 393 -21.73 15.13 -3.43
C ALA A 393 -20.50 14.58 -4.16
N TYR A 394 -20.48 13.27 -4.45
CA TYR A 394 -19.37 12.63 -5.15
C TYR A 394 -19.44 12.93 -6.65
N ASN A 395 -18.72 13.97 -7.08
CA ASN A 395 -18.81 14.57 -8.41
C ASN A 395 -17.40 14.74 -9.03
N PRO A 396 -17.11 14.13 -10.20
CA PRO A 396 -15.87 14.41 -10.94
C PRO A 396 -15.93 15.73 -11.73
N PHE A 397 -17.14 16.23 -12.03
CA PHE A 397 -17.38 17.53 -12.65
C PHE A 397 -18.27 18.37 -11.74
N ASN A 398 -17.96 19.65 -11.55
CA ASN A 398 -18.83 20.56 -10.80
C ASN A 398 -20.09 20.91 -11.62
N LYS A 399 -21.03 21.68 -11.03
CA LYS A 399 -22.28 22.08 -11.72
C LYS A 399 -22.10 23.04 -12.91
N TYR A 400 -20.89 23.53 -13.16
CA TYR A 400 -20.52 24.36 -14.32
C TYR A 400 -19.80 23.55 -15.42
N GLY A 401 -19.42 22.30 -15.12
CA GLY A 401 -18.69 21.40 -16.02
C GLY A 401 -17.19 21.32 -15.79
N ASP A 402 -16.64 22.02 -14.79
CA ASP A 402 -15.21 21.98 -14.50
C ASP A 402 -14.80 20.62 -13.91
N ASP A 403 -13.68 20.10 -14.39
CA ASP A 403 -13.11 18.79 -14.05
C ASP A 403 -12.27 18.89 -12.76
N VAL A 404 -12.54 18.02 -11.78
CA VAL A 404 -11.85 18.00 -10.48
C VAL A 404 -10.35 17.69 -10.57
N GLN A 405 -9.89 17.15 -11.71
CA GLN A 405 -8.47 16.92 -11.99
C GLN A 405 -7.74 18.18 -12.50
N LYS A 406 -8.45 19.31 -12.65
CA LYS A 406 -7.92 20.59 -13.15
C LYS A 406 -7.97 21.69 -12.08
N GLY A 407 -7.07 22.65 -12.21
CA GLY A 407 -7.13 23.88 -11.42
C GLY A 407 -8.43 24.66 -11.71
N GLY A 408 -8.96 25.34 -10.71
CA GLY A 408 -10.18 26.17 -10.84
C GLY A 408 -11.50 25.47 -10.50
N PHE A 409 -11.53 24.17 -10.19
CA PHE A 409 -12.77 23.42 -9.89
C PHE A 409 -13.71 24.06 -8.85
N TYR A 410 -13.17 24.79 -7.87
CA TYR A 410 -13.94 25.49 -6.83
C TYR A 410 -14.17 26.99 -7.11
N GLY A 411 -13.69 27.51 -8.24
CA GLY A 411 -13.59 28.94 -8.54
C GLY A 411 -12.43 29.63 -7.81
N ASP A 412 -12.36 30.95 -7.93
CA ASP A 412 -11.36 31.78 -7.25
C ASP A 412 -11.67 31.93 -5.75
N ASN A 413 -10.63 31.83 -4.92
CA ASN A 413 -10.65 32.04 -3.47
C ASN A 413 -11.84 31.36 -2.72
N PRO A 414 -12.06 30.04 -2.87
CA PRO A 414 -13.22 29.37 -2.28
C PRO A 414 -13.19 29.32 -0.74
N THR A 415 -14.37 29.16 -0.15
CA THR A 415 -14.65 28.89 1.28
C THR A 415 -15.03 27.42 1.50
N LEU A 416 -15.21 26.96 2.75
CA LEU A 416 -15.74 25.60 2.98
C LEU A 416 -17.15 25.44 2.41
N GLU A 417 -17.99 26.46 2.51
CA GLU A 417 -19.33 26.48 1.92
C GLU A 417 -19.29 26.21 0.41
N LYS A 418 -18.29 26.76 -0.30
CA LYS A 418 -18.12 26.52 -1.74
C LYS A 418 -17.73 25.07 -2.07
N VAL A 419 -17.02 24.38 -1.17
CA VAL A 419 -16.72 22.95 -1.31
C VAL A 419 -17.98 22.10 -1.05
N VAL A 420 -18.83 22.48 -0.10
CA VAL A 420 -20.14 21.85 0.13
C VAL A 420 -21.08 22.07 -1.06
N GLU A 421 -21.09 23.25 -1.68
CA GLU A 421 -21.91 23.59 -2.84
C GLU A 421 -21.57 22.77 -4.10
N LEU A 422 -20.28 22.49 -4.33
CA LEU A 422 -19.79 21.88 -5.56
C LEU A 422 -19.41 20.39 -5.42
N GLY A 423 -19.17 19.92 -4.20
CA GLY A 423 -18.78 18.54 -3.92
C GLY A 423 -17.34 18.24 -4.32
N GLY A 424 -17.10 17.04 -4.88
CA GLY A 424 -15.81 16.61 -5.43
C GLY A 424 -15.64 15.09 -5.40
N VAL A 425 -14.42 14.59 -5.60
CA VAL A 425 -14.10 13.15 -5.51
C VAL A 425 -13.43 12.79 -4.18
N CYS A 426 -12.88 11.58 -4.05
CA CYS A 426 -12.32 11.04 -2.81
C CYS A 426 -11.37 11.98 -2.05
N GLY A 427 -10.51 12.74 -2.76
CA GLY A 427 -9.64 13.74 -2.14
C GLY A 427 -10.39 14.85 -1.40
N SER A 428 -11.50 15.34 -1.97
CA SER A 428 -12.36 16.36 -1.35
C SER A 428 -13.22 15.77 -0.23
N VAL A 429 -13.81 14.60 -0.45
CA VAL A 429 -14.60 13.84 0.54
C VAL A 429 -13.79 13.60 1.82
N SER A 430 -12.55 13.14 1.69
CA SER A 430 -11.69 12.85 2.83
C SER A 430 -11.09 14.08 3.50
N LYS A 431 -10.76 15.15 2.74
CA LYS A 431 -10.31 16.41 3.35
C LYS A 431 -11.43 17.11 4.13
N PHE A 432 -12.65 17.11 3.60
CA PHE A 432 -13.83 17.64 4.29
C PHE A 432 -14.11 16.89 5.60
N ASP A 433 -14.15 15.56 5.55
CA ASP A 433 -14.35 14.72 6.75
C ASP A 433 -13.30 15.01 7.83
N VAL A 434 -12.02 15.06 7.44
CA VAL A 434 -10.91 15.38 8.35
C VAL A 434 -11.08 16.72 9.05
N VAL A 435 -11.49 17.79 8.35
CA VAL A 435 -11.69 19.09 9.04
C VAL A 435 -12.97 19.16 9.84
N VAL A 436 -14.03 18.42 9.48
CA VAL A 436 -15.22 18.29 10.33
C VAL A 436 -14.83 17.63 11.65
N LEU A 437 -14.13 16.49 11.59
CA LEU A 437 -13.63 15.76 12.76
C LEU A 437 -12.74 16.65 13.64
N LYS A 438 -11.75 17.35 13.05
CA LYS A 438 -10.90 18.30 13.77
C LYS A 438 -11.70 19.46 14.39
N SER A 439 -12.68 20.01 13.68
CA SER A 439 -13.54 21.10 14.17
C SER A 439 -14.37 20.74 15.42
N PHE A 440 -14.52 19.45 15.74
CA PHE A 440 -15.09 18.98 17.01
C PHE A 440 -14.07 18.36 17.97
N GLY A 441 -12.77 18.49 17.71
CA GLY A 441 -11.71 18.04 18.62
C GLY A 441 -11.23 16.60 18.41
N VAL A 442 -11.56 15.96 17.28
CA VAL A 442 -11.16 14.58 16.98
C VAL A 442 -9.86 14.56 16.18
N PRO A 443 -8.81 13.82 16.61
CA PRO A 443 -7.63 13.59 15.80
C PRO A 443 -7.99 12.85 14.51
N ALA A 444 -7.70 13.48 13.37
CA ALA A 444 -8.00 12.93 12.05
C ALA A 444 -6.95 13.32 11.02
N ASN A 445 -6.69 12.45 10.04
CA ASN A 445 -5.73 12.69 8.97
C ASN A 445 -6.24 12.08 7.65
N VAL A 446 -5.91 12.73 6.53
CA VAL A 446 -6.07 12.11 5.21
C VAL A 446 -4.97 11.06 5.03
N ILE A 447 -5.34 9.92 4.45
CA ILE A 447 -4.42 8.82 4.14
C ILE A 447 -4.53 8.46 2.65
N GLY A 448 -3.41 8.09 2.05
CA GLY A 448 -3.37 7.56 0.69
C GLY A 448 -3.59 6.05 0.67
N GLN A 449 -4.31 5.59 -0.36
CA GLN A 449 -4.38 4.22 -0.82
C GLN A 449 -4.04 4.18 -2.33
N PRO A 450 -3.80 3.01 -2.95
CA PRO A 450 -3.53 2.93 -4.39
C PRO A 450 -4.62 3.62 -5.23
N GLY A 451 -4.27 4.72 -5.89
CA GLY A 451 -5.20 5.51 -6.72
C GLY A 451 -6.33 6.23 -5.96
N HIS A 452 -6.31 6.29 -4.62
CA HIS A 452 -7.46 6.73 -3.83
C HIS A 452 -7.05 7.46 -2.54
N ALA A 453 -7.92 8.35 -2.06
CA ALA A 453 -7.75 9.06 -0.79
C ALA A 453 -8.85 8.66 0.20
N ALA A 454 -8.43 8.36 1.43
CA ALA A 454 -9.28 7.92 2.52
C ALA A 454 -9.00 8.75 3.79
N VAL A 455 -9.69 8.45 4.89
CA VAL A 455 -9.51 9.09 6.20
C VAL A 455 -9.00 8.06 7.22
N THR A 456 -8.17 8.50 8.17
CA THR A 456 -8.01 7.83 9.46
C THR A 456 -8.35 8.80 10.60
N TYR A 457 -9.09 8.33 11.61
CA TYR A 457 -9.46 9.13 12.77
C TYR A 457 -9.60 8.28 14.03
N MET A 458 -9.62 8.96 15.17
CA MET A 458 -9.73 8.36 16.50
C MET A 458 -11.20 8.27 16.95
N ARG A 459 -11.67 7.07 17.31
CA ARG A 459 -12.98 6.85 17.94
C ARG A 459 -13.00 7.39 19.38
N ASP A 460 -14.20 7.50 19.97
CA ASP A 460 -14.37 7.92 21.37
C ASP A 460 -13.65 7.01 22.39
N ASP A 461 -13.38 5.74 22.06
CA ASP A 461 -12.61 4.80 22.89
C ASP A 461 -11.07 4.95 22.76
N GLY A 462 -10.62 5.86 21.91
CA GLY A 462 -9.20 6.06 21.60
C GLY A 462 -8.62 5.10 20.55
N SER A 463 -9.40 4.17 20.00
CA SER A 463 -8.95 3.33 18.87
C SER A 463 -8.91 4.13 17.56
N TRP A 464 -7.97 3.82 16.68
CA TRP A 464 -7.97 4.38 15.32
C TRP A 464 -8.82 3.53 14.37
N THR A 465 -9.55 4.22 13.49
CA THR A 465 -10.34 3.61 12.40
C THR A 465 -10.12 4.38 11.10
N ARG A 466 -10.79 3.95 10.03
CA ARG A 466 -10.79 4.61 8.72
C ARG A 466 -12.20 4.90 8.25
N ARG A 467 -12.31 5.78 7.25
CA ARG A 467 -13.51 5.96 6.41
C ARG A 467 -13.12 6.34 4.98
N ASN A 468 -14.05 6.15 4.04
CA ASN A 468 -13.83 6.32 2.61
C ASN A 468 -12.65 5.46 2.14
N GLU A 469 -12.51 4.24 2.65
CA GLU A 469 -11.48 3.28 2.28
C GLU A 469 -11.99 2.27 1.24
N ILE A 470 -11.13 1.90 0.29
CA ILE A 470 -11.41 0.84 -0.70
C ILE A 470 -10.34 -0.27 -0.71
N TYR A 471 -9.29 -0.13 0.10
CA TYR A 471 -8.25 -1.15 0.33
C TYR A 471 -8.06 -1.48 1.82
N SER A 472 -7.39 -2.59 2.09
CA SER A 472 -7.01 -3.05 3.44
C SER A 472 -6.16 -2.02 4.21
N TRP A 473 -6.02 -2.22 5.52
CA TRP A 473 -5.05 -1.49 6.34
C TRP A 473 -3.60 -1.63 5.82
N GLY A 474 -3.26 -2.75 5.17
CA GLY A 474 -1.95 -3.00 4.57
C GLY A 474 -1.66 -2.11 3.34
N ARG A 475 -2.61 -1.30 2.90
CA ARG A 475 -2.50 -0.34 1.78
C ARG A 475 -2.80 1.10 2.17
N SER A 476 -2.77 1.43 3.45
CA SER A 476 -3.00 2.80 3.95
C SER A 476 -1.68 3.47 4.38
N GLN A 477 -1.32 4.59 3.75
CA GLN A 477 -0.08 5.36 4.00
C GLN A 477 -0.35 6.85 4.26
N GLY A 478 0.57 7.54 4.95
CA GLY A 478 0.39 8.92 5.38
C GLY A 478 -0.59 9.05 6.57
N GLY A 479 -0.69 10.23 7.18
CA GLY A 479 -1.58 10.44 8.34
C GLY A 479 -1.22 9.67 9.61
N THR A 480 0.01 9.17 9.68
CA THR A 480 0.54 8.39 10.80
C THR A 480 0.91 9.31 11.97
N ALA A 481 0.18 9.19 13.08
CA ALA A 481 0.14 10.12 14.21
C ALA A 481 0.94 9.60 15.42
N THR A 482 2.15 9.10 15.18
CA THR A 482 3.01 8.56 16.24
C THR A 482 4.50 8.50 15.87
N LEU A 483 5.35 8.87 16.82
CA LEU A 483 6.80 8.68 16.75
C LEU A 483 7.24 7.21 16.63
N LEU A 484 6.38 6.24 17.01
CA LEU A 484 6.70 4.81 16.87
C LEU A 484 6.93 4.41 15.40
N ALA A 485 6.39 5.16 14.44
CA ALA A 485 6.60 4.95 13.01
C ALA A 485 7.98 5.41 12.49
N GLY A 486 8.81 6.10 13.28
CA GLY A 486 10.10 6.63 12.83
C GLY A 486 11.04 5.54 12.27
N GLY A 487 11.37 5.63 10.98
CA GLY A 487 12.13 4.60 10.24
C GLY A 487 11.29 3.55 9.51
N SER A 488 9.95 3.63 9.58
CA SER A 488 9.01 2.89 8.73
C SER A 488 8.66 3.69 7.47
N SER A 489 8.57 3.03 6.32
CA SER A 489 8.16 3.62 5.05
C SER A 489 6.91 2.94 4.45
N GLY A 490 6.30 3.58 3.45
CA GLY A 490 5.12 3.08 2.76
C GLY A 490 3.87 3.04 3.64
N TYR A 491 3.13 1.92 3.58
CA TYR A 491 1.85 1.70 4.24
C TYR A 491 1.96 1.54 5.77
N ASN A 492 2.33 2.62 6.46
CA ASN A 492 2.68 2.63 7.88
C ASN A 492 1.58 3.14 8.82
N THR A 493 0.35 3.39 8.34
CA THR A 493 -0.78 3.88 9.17
C THR A 493 -1.11 2.99 10.38
N THR A 494 -0.87 1.68 10.29
CA THR A 494 -1.13 0.74 11.39
C THR A 494 -0.24 0.95 12.61
N TYR A 495 0.81 1.78 12.52
CA TYR A 495 1.51 2.27 13.72
C TYR A 495 0.59 3.08 14.64
N ASN A 496 -0.45 3.74 14.12
CA ASN A 496 -1.47 4.42 14.93
C ASN A 496 -2.23 3.44 15.84
N ILE A 497 -2.54 2.24 15.32
CA ILE A 497 -3.20 1.17 16.09
C ILE A 497 -2.31 0.73 17.25
N LEU A 498 -1.06 0.40 16.96
CA LEU A 498 -0.06 0.06 17.98
C LEU A 498 0.10 1.16 19.03
N ALA A 499 0.14 2.43 18.61
CA ALA A 499 0.23 3.56 19.53
C ALA A 499 -1.02 3.66 20.42
N SER A 500 -2.23 3.52 19.88
CA SER A 500 -3.46 3.51 20.68
C SER A 500 -3.56 2.32 21.63
N ASP A 501 -3.03 1.15 21.27
CA ASP A 501 -3.03 -0.02 22.15
C ASP A 501 -2.01 0.12 23.30
N ILE A 502 -0.83 0.71 23.04
CA ILE A 502 0.16 1.06 24.08
C ILE A 502 -0.37 2.17 25.00
N LEU A 503 -0.97 3.23 24.44
CA LEU A 503 -1.42 4.42 25.19
C LEU A 503 -2.67 4.19 26.05
N LYS A 504 -3.16 2.95 26.15
CA LYS A 504 -4.12 2.52 27.19
C LYS A 504 -3.48 2.51 28.58
N ASP A 505 -2.17 2.21 28.66
CA ASP A 505 -1.37 2.32 29.87
C ASP A 505 -0.38 3.49 29.72
N LYS A 506 -0.89 4.70 29.99
CA LYS A 506 -0.14 5.95 29.82
C LYS A 506 1.05 6.03 30.79
N ASP A 507 0.90 5.50 32.00
CA ASP A 507 1.91 5.61 33.05
C ASP A 507 3.11 4.71 32.76
N ASN A 508 2.89 3.43 32.41
CA ASN A 508 3.98 2.55 31.98
C ASN A 508 4.61 3.04 30.67
N TYR A 509 3.86 3.65 29.75
CA TYR A 509 4.43 4.25 28.54
C TYR A 509 5.34 5.46 28.81
N GLN A 510 4.94 6.39 29.68
CA GLN A 510 5.78 7.52 30.06
C GLN A 510 7.01 7.07 30.86
N GLN A 511 6.84 6.09 31.75
CA GLN A 511 7.95 5.50 32.48
C GLN A 511 8.93 4.77 31.52
N ALA A 512 8.44 4.10 30.48
CA ALA A 512 9.23 3.48 29.44
C ALA A 512 10.00 4.49 28.58
N LEU A 513 9.36 5.59 28.15
CA LEU A 513 10.02 6.71 27.46
C LEU A 513 11.19 7.27 28.28
N LYS A 514 10.98 7.46 29.58
CA LYS A 514 12.00 7.98 30.51
C LYS A 514 13.21 7.04 30.66
N TYR A 515 12.98 5.73 30.81
CA TYR A 515 14.07 4.74 30.77
C TYR A 515 14.76 4.67 29.39
N TYR A 516 14.01 4.86 28.31
CA TYR A 516 14.53 4.80 26.94
C TYR A 516 15.52 5.93 26.63
N GLU A 517 15.26 7.16 27.06
CA GLU A 517 16.24 8.24 26.89
C GLU A 517 17.55 7.97 27.65
N PHE A 518 17.53 7.36 28.84
CA PHE A 518 18.77 6.87 29.46
C PHE A 518 19.44 5.77 28.63
N TYR A 519 18.69 4.76 28.18
CA TYR A 519 19.21 3.66 27.35
C TYR A 519 19.97 4.17 26.11
N LYS A 520 19.46 5.20 25.42
CA LYS A 520 20.11 5.79 24.24
C LYS A 520 21.47 6.44 24.51
N ASN A 521 21.69 6.93 25.73
CA ASN A 521 22.91 7.67 26.10
C ASN A 521 23.90 6.81 26.93
N VAL A 522 23.57 5.56 27.22
CA VAL A 522 24.44 4.60 27.92
C VAL A 522 25.22 3.73 26.92
N GLN A 523 26.49 3.47 27.24
CA GLN A 523 27.39 2.61 26.44
C GLN A 523 26.95 1.14 26.49
N PRO A 524 27.23 0.33 25.44
CA PRO A 524 26.90 -1.10 25.43
C PRO A 524 27.45 -1.84 26.65
N GLY A 525 26.61 -2.66 27.30
CA GLY A 525 26.96 -3.39 28.51
C GLY A 525 25.76 -3.69 29.41
N LEU A 526 26.03 -4.22 30.62
CA LEU A 526 25.00 -4.69 31.55
C LEU A 526 23.90 -3.65 31.85
N LEU A 527 24.27 -2.39 32.12
CA LEU A 527 23.30 -1.33 32.40
C LEU A 527 22.36 -1.08 31.21
N LYS A 528 22.90 -1.07 29.98
CA LYS A 528 22.10 -0.87 28.76
C LYS A 528 21.12 -2.02 28.55
N ASN A 529 21.56 -3.25 28.77
CA ASN A 529 20.71 -4.44 28.68
C ASN A 529 19.61 -4.43 29.74
N SER A 530 19.92 -4.09 31.00
CA SER A 530 18.94 -3.95 32.08
C SER A 530 17.91 -2.84 31.81
N LEU A 531 18.32 -1.72 31.21
CA LEU A 531 17.39 -0.67 30.79
C LEU A 531 16.49 -1.17 29.64
N ALA A 532 17.04 -1.85 28.63
CA ALA A 532 16.26 -2.42 27.53
C ALA A 532 15.18 -3.40 28.02
N GLU A 533 15.55 -4.36 28.88
CA GLU A 533 14.60 -5.32 29.45
C GLU A 533 13.58 -4.62 30.37
N LYS A 534 13.95 -3.58 31.13
CA LYS A 534 13.00 -2.78 31.93
C LYS A 534 11.99 -2.04 31.04
N ILE A 535 12.43 -1.46 29.93
CA ILE A 535 11.55 -0.74 28.97
C ILE A 535 10.51 -1.70 28.38
N ILE A 536 10.94 -2.88 27.89
CA ILE A 536 10.00 -3.84 27.30
C ILE A 536 9.20 -4.64 28.35
N THR A 537 9.61 -4.64 29.63
CA THR A 537 8.76 -5.13 30.73
C THR A 537 7.58 -4.18 30.98
N LEU A 538 7.79 -2.86 30.85
CA LEU A 538 6.74 -1.84 30.98
C LEU A 538 5.85 -1.81 29.72
N VAL A 539 6.46 -1.86 28.54
CA VAL A 539 5.77 -1.80 27.24
C VAL A 539 6.40 -2.83 26.28
N PRO A 540 5.88 -4.07 26.21
CA PRO A 540 6.47 -5.13 25.37
C PRO A 540 6.65 -4.76 23.90
N CYS A 541 5.78 -3.92 23.35
CA CYS A 541 5.84 -3.49 21.95
C CYS A 541 6.56 -2.16 21.73
N PHE A 542 7.48 -1.74 22.62
CA PHE A 542 8.21 -0.47 22.53
C PHE A 542 9.25 -0.47 21.39
N VAL A 543 8.75 -0.25 20.17
CA VAL A 543 9.48 -0.32 18.88
C VAL A 543 10.89 0.30 18.88
N PRO A 544 11.14 1.48 19.49
CA PRO A 544 12.46 2.10 19.44
C PRO A 544 13.60 1.25 20.00
N VAL A 545 13.39 0.51 21.10
CA VAL A 545 14.42 -0.40 21.66
C VAL A 545 14.76 -1.53 20.67
N TYR A 546 13.76 -2.08 19.99
CA TYR A 546 13.99 -3.11 18.97
C TYR A 546 14.78 -2.55 17.77
N ARG A 547 14.53 -1.31 17.34
CA ARG A 547 15.31 -0.68 16.26
C ARG A 547 16.76 -0.44 16.66
N ASP A 548 17.00 0.03 17.89
CA ASP A 548 18.35 0.25 18.39
C ASP A 548 19.11 -1.08 18.53
N GLN A 549 18.48 -2.13 19.07
CA GLN A 549 19.04 -3.50 19.11
C GLN A 549 19.34 -4.05 17.70
N ILE A 550 18.47 -3.80 16.70
CA ILE A 550 18.71 -4.18 15.30
C ILE A 550 19.95 -3.48 14.72
N ASN A 551 20.24 -2.24 15.13
CA ASN A 551 21.39 -1.49 14.64
C ASN A 551 22.68 -1.91 15.37
N GLU A 552 22.65 -2.00 16.70
CA GLU A 552 23.76 -2.52 17.52
C GLU A 552 24.22 -3.91 17.03
N LEU A 553 23.29 -4.77 16.60
CA LEU A 553 23.59 -6.10 16.07
C LEU A 553 24.24 -6.09 14.67
N LYS A 554 23.96 -5.08 13.83
CA LYS A 554 24.62 -4.90 12.51
C LYS A 554 26.04 -4.34 12.65
N ASP A 555 26.21 -3.40 13.57
CA ASP A 555 27.49 -2.72 13.79
C ASP A 555 28.48 -3.62 14.55
N ASN A 556 27.96 -4.58 15.34
CA ASN A 556 28.75 -5.61 16.00
C ASN A 556 29.33 -6.63 15.01
N ARG A 557 30.62 -6.46 14.66
CA ARG A 557 31.40 -7.39 13.80
C ARG A 557 31.53 -8.82 14.33
N SER A 558 31.20 -9.07 15.60
CA SER A 558 31.21 -10.39 16.23
C SER A 558 29.83 -11.05 16.32
N ALA A 559 28.78 -10.43 15.74
CA ALA A 559 27.42 -10.96 15.76
C ALA A 559 27.30 -12.26 14.95
N THR A 560 26.65 -13.27 15.53
CA THR A 560 26.46 -14.60 14.92
C THR A 560 25.05 -14.76 14.35
N ALA A 561 24.86 -15.72 13.44
CA ALA A 561 23.53 -16.06 12.93
C ALA A 561 22.51 -16.38 14.04
N LYS A 562 22.98 -16.93 15.16
CA LYS A 562 22.16 -17.24 16.34
C LYS A 562 21.57 -15.98 16.98
N ASP A 563 22.33 -14.89 17.04
CA ASP A 563 21.91 -13.61 17.63
C ASP A 563 20.81 -12.94 16.78
N TYR A 564 20.99 -12.92 15.46
CA TYR A 564 19.97 -12.44 14.51
C TYR A 564 18.67 -13.26 14.61
N TYR A 565 18.78 -14.58 14.76
CA TYR A 565 17.63 -15.48 14.90
C TYR A 565 16.88 -15.29 16.22
N GLU A 566 17.55 -15.15 17.36
CA GLU A 566 16.87 -14.94 18.65
C GLU A 566 16.19 -13.57 18.74
N LEU A 567 16.82 -12.50 18.24
CA LEU A 567 16.17 -11.18 18.15
C LEU A 567 14.96 -11.22 17.21
N SER A 568 15.07 -11.92 16.06
CA SER A 568 13.95 -12.13 15.14
C SER A 568 12.79 -12.88 15.79
N LYS A 569 13.07 -13.89 16.62
CA LYS A 569 12.03 -14.60 17.40
C LYS A 569 11.37 -13.70 18.45
N LYS A 570 12.13 -12.85 19.15
CA LYS A 570 11.59 -11.88 20.12
C LYS A 570 10.68 -10.84 19.43
N ILE A 571 11.00 -10.44 18.20
CA ILE A 571 10.14 -9.56 17.38
C ILE A 571 8.89 -10.31 16.91
N LEU A 572 9.04 -11.52 16.39
CA LEU A 572 7.92 -12.36 15.92
C LEU A 572 6.90 -12.64 17.02
N SER A 573 7.35 -12.94 18.25
CA SER A 573 6.48 -13.20 19.40
C SER A 573 5.73 -11.94 19.86
N THR A 574 6.44 -10.81 20.01
CA THR A 574 5.89 -9.52 20.44
C THR A 574 4.89 -8.94 19.43
N PHE A 575 5.25 -8.83 18.15
CA PHE A 575 4.54 -7.96 17.20
C PHE A 575 3.45 -8.66 16.37
N LYS A 576 3.01 -9.87 16.76
CA LYS A 576 2.06 -10.70 15.99
C LYS A 576 0.72 -10.04 15.60
N ASN A 577 0.25 -9.08 16.39
CA ASN A 577 -0.98 -8.32 16.11
C ASN A 577 -0.75 -7.08 15.24
N TYR A 578 0.50 -6.79 14.85
CA TYR A 578 0.89 -5.56 14.15
C TYR A 578 1.79 -5.88 12.93
N PRO A 579 1.27 -6.54 11.86
CA PRO A 579 2.10 -7.17 10.85
C PRO A 579 3.08 -6.25 10.12
N LYS A 580 2.71 -4.99 9.84
CA LYS A 580 3.63 -3.99 9.27
C LYS A 580 4.82 -3.70 10.19
N VAL A 581 4.57 -3.57 11.50
CA VAL A 581 5.60 -3.30 12.51
C VAL A 581 6.52 -4.51 12.66
N MET A 582 5.94 -5.71 12.68
CA MET A 582 6.66 -6.98 12.68
C MET A 582 7.55 -7.11 11.44
N PHE A 583 7.01 -6.84 10.25
CA PHE A 583 7.74 -6.90 8.98
C PHE A 583 8.89 -5.88 8.92
N ASP A 584 8.64 -4.62 9.30
CA ASP A 584 9.67 -3.56 9.31
C ASP A 584 10.85 -3.87 10.24
N LEU A 585 10.60 -4.59 11.35
CA LEU A 585 11.62 -5.03 12.30
C LEU A 585 12.32 -6.34 11.87
N LEU A 586 11.60 -7.29 11.26
CA LEU A 586 12.16 -8.56 10.78
C LEU A 586 12.98 -8.41 9.50
N SER A 587 12.52 -7.59 8.55
CA SER A 587 13.14 -7.37 7.24
C SER A 587 14.67 -7.13 7.30
N PRO A 588 15.21 -6.24 8.17
CA PRO A 588 16.65 -6.04 8.28
C PRO A 588 17.42 -7.21 8.91
N LEU A 589 16.77 -8.14 9.63
CA LEU A 589 17.45 -9.23 10.36
C LEU A 589 17.59 -10.54 9.57
N LYS A 590 16.63 -10.84 8.68
CA LYS A 590 16.54 -12.12 7.94
C LYS A 590 17.87 -12.57 7.31
N LYS A 591 18.62 -11.63 6.71
CA LYS A 591 19.89 -11.92 6.03
C LYS A 591 20.98 -12.46 6.97
N GLY A 592 20.95 -12.13 8.26
CA GLY A 592 21.95 -12.56 9.24
C GLY A 592 21.92 -14.05 9.57
N PHE A 593 20.79 -14.74 9.34
CA PHE A 593 20.63 -16.17 9.59
C PHE A 593 20.15 -16.99 8.38
N ALA A 594 19.85 -16.36 7.24
CA ALA A 594 19.32 -17.04 6.05
C ALA A 594 20.24 -18.11 5.41
N GLN A 595 21.54 -18.14 5.75
CA GLN A 595 22.47 -19.18 5.30
C GLN A 595 22.50 -20.41 6.23
N ASP A 596 22.03 -20.27 7.48
CA ASP A 596 21.86 -21.38 8.40
C ASP A 596 20.47 -22.00 8.16
N ARG A 597 20.45 -23.14 7.46
CA ARG A 597 19.17 -23.81 7.13
C ARG A 597 18.40 -24.25 8.38
N TYR A 598 19.05 -24.57 9.50
CA TYR A 598 18.35 -24.95 10.73
C TYR A 598 17.63 -23.74 11.34
N LEU A 599 18.36 -22.64 11.55
CA LEU A 599 17.79 -21.41 12.12
C LEU A 599 16.73 -20.79 11.19
N LEU A 600 16.96 -20.80 9.88
CA LEU A 600 15.98 -20.35 8.89
C LEU A 600 14.71 -21.21 8.92
N THR A 601 14.83 -22.54 9.01
CA THR A 601 13.67 -23.44 9.00
C THR A 601 12.87 -23.37 10.30
N ASP A 602 13.52 -23.35 11.48
CA ASP A 602 12.77 -23.17 12.73
C ASP A 602 12.08 -21.80 12.78
N PHE A 603 12.74 -20.74 12.30
CA PHE A 603 12.11 -19.42 12.15
C PHE A 603 10.91 -19.46 11.21
N ALA A 604 11.02 -20.11 10.04
CA ALA A 604 9.93 -20.26 9.08
C ALA A 604 8.73 -20.99 9.69
N ILE A 605 8.96 -22.10 10.41
CA ILE A 605 7.89 -22.84 11.09
C ILE A 605 7.23 -21.98 12.16
N ASN A 606 8.02 -21.28 12.99
CA ASN A 606 7.46 -20.37 14.00
C ASN A 606 6.66 -19.24 13.33
N TYR A 607 7.12 -18.68 12.21
CA TYR A 607 6.41 -17.63 11.47
C TYR A 607 5.07 -18.14 10.94
N ILE A 608 5.05 -19.31 10.28
CA ILE A 608 3.82 -19.92 9.74
C ILE A 608 2.82 -20.18 10.88
N GLN A 609 3.27 -20.78 11.99
CA GLN A 609 2.43 -21.03 13.17
C GLN A 609 1.91 -19.73 13.79
N GLN A 610 2.74 -18.69 13.85
CA GLN A 610 2.34 -17.38 14.36
C GLN A 610 1.23 -16.78 13.49
N VAL A 611 1.41 -16.78 12.16
CA VAL A 611 0.46 -16.23 11.18
C VAL A 611 -0.86 -17.01 11.16
N ASP A 612 -0.83 -18.34 11.11
CA ASP A 612 -2.04 -19.17 11.14
C ASP A 612 -2.82 -19.00 12.46
N SER A 613 -2.19 -18.49 13.54
CA SER A 613 -2.84 -18.20 14.83
C SER A 613 -3.45 -16.80 14.97
N VAL A 614 -3.25 -15.88 14.02
CA VAL A 614 -3.65 -14.46 14.17
C VAL A 614 -5.18 -14.32 14.11
N THR A 615 -5.81 -14.05 15.25
CA THR A 615 -7.26 -13.82 15.35
C THR A 615 -7.66 -12.34 15.20
N ASN A 616 -6.76 -11.39 15.46
CA ASN A 616 -7.05 -9.95 15.36
C ASN A 616 -7.51 -9.58 13.94
N SER A 617 -8.60 -8.81 13.83
CA SER A 617 -9.25 -8.48 12.55
C SER A 617 -8.42 -7.54 11.68
N ILE A 618 -7.78 -6.52 12.28
CA ILE A 618 -6.91 -5.56 11.57
C ILE A 618 -5.64 -6.26 11.10
N ALA A 619 -5.03 -7.11 11.95
CA ALA A 619 -3.88 -7.91 11.57
C ALA A 619 -4.21 -8.87 10.41
N ARG A 620 -5.35 -9.58 10.48
CA ARG A 620 -5.85 -10.41 9.37
C ARG A 620 -6.21 -9.60 8.13
N ASP A 621 -6.55 -8.32 8.25
CA ASP A 621 -6.80 -7.46 7.10
C ASP A 621 -5.50 -7.07 6.38
N VAL A 622 -4.47 -6.68 7.13
CA VAL A 622 -3.12 -6.40 6.61
C VAL A 622 -2.51 -7.64 5.94
N MET A 623 -2.60 -8.81 6.58
CA MET A 623 -1.96 -10.05 6.11
C MET A 623 -2.51 -10.61 4.79
N LYS A 624 -3.67 -10.12 4.30
CA LYS A 624 -4.19 -10.50 2.97
C LYS A 624 -3.34 -9.98 1.82
N GLU A 625 -2.58 -8.91 2.05
CA GLU A 625 -1.85 -8.24 0.98
C GLU A 625 -0.71 -9.09 0.43
N ASP A 626 -0.52 -9.01 -0.89
CA ASP A 626 0.51 -9.67 -1.70
C ASP A 626 1.87 -9.83 -1.03
N GLU A 627 2.35 -8.82 -0.31
CA GLU A 627 3.68 -8.78 0.30
C GLU A 627 3.81 -9.81 1.45
N TYR A 628 2.83 -9.83 2.36
CA TYR A 628 2.78 -10.79 3.47
C TYR A 628 2.42 -12.20 2.97
N GLN A 629 1.56 -12.30 1.94
CA GLN A 629 1.26 -13.59 1.30
C GLN A 629 2.50 -14.18 0.60
N LYS A 630 3.30 -13.36 -0.08
CA LYS A 630 4.58 -13.80 -0.69
C LYS A 630 5.60 -14.21 0.37
N GLU A 631 5.71 -13.47 1.48
CA GLU A 631 6.55 -13.86 2.61
C GLU A 631 6.11 -15.20 3.23
N TYR A 632 4.84 -15.33 3.59
CA TYR A 632 4.25 -16.56 4.15
C TYR A 632 4.46 -17.76 3.21
N ASN A 633 4.21 -17.60 1.91
CA ASN A 633 4.43 -18.66 0.93
C ASN A 633 5.91 -19.02 0.78
N SER A 634 6.81 -18.03 0.78
CA SER A 634 8.27 -18.26 0.74
C SER A 634 8.79 -19.00 1.97
N TYR A 635 8.16 -18.84 3.14
CA TYR A 635 8.47 -19.64 4.32
C TYR A 635 7.88 -21.05 4.25
N ASN A 636 6.66 -21.22 3.71
CA ASN A 636 6.07 -22.55 3.49
C ASN A 636 6.84 -23.39 2.45
N SER A 637 7.63 -22.78 1.57
CA SER A 637 8.46 -23.49 0.58
C SER A 637 9.94 -23.59 0.92
N VAL A 638 10.37 -23.21 2.14
CA VAL A 638 11.82 -23.02 2.46
C VAL A 638 12.63 -24.34 2.55
N LEU A 639 11.94 -25.47 2.71
CA LEU A 639 12.54 -26.81 2.61
C LEU A 639 12.31 -27.50 1.26
N GLY A 640 11.44 -26.93 0.43
CA GLY A 640 11.02 -27.50 -0.85
C GLY A 640 9.54 -27.25 -1.16
N ASP A 641 9.12 -27.65 -2.35
CA ASP A 641 7.74 -27.53 -2.83
C ASP A 641 7.34 -28.73 -3.74
N PHE A 642 6.09 -28.79 -4.20
CA PHE A 642 5.56 -29.91 -4.99
C PHE A 642 4.53 -29.47 -6.03
N SER A 643 4.42 -30.21 -7.15
CA SER A 643 3.40 -30.01 -8.17
C SER A 643 2.90 -31.31 -8.83
N PHE A 644 1.59 -31.37 -9.09
CA PHE A 644 0.92 -32.37 -9.92
C PHE A 644 1.04 -32.07 -11.44
N SER A 645 1.56 -30.91 -11.85
CA SER A 645 1.61 -30.46 -13.25
C SER A 645 2.89 -29.72 -13.62
N GLY A 646 3.16 -29.61 -14.92
CA GLY A 646 4.36 -28.96 -15.46
C GLY A 646 5.58 -29.90 -15.56
N LYS A 647 6.75 -29.35 -15.89
CA LYS A 647 7.98 -30.14 -16.13
C LYS A 647 8.49 -30.90 -14.90
N ASN A 648 8.15 -30.41 -13.70
CA ASN A 648 8.55 -30.98 -12.41
C ASN A 648 7.41 -31.78 -11.76
N ARG A 649 6.43 -32.25 -12.54
CA ARG A 649 5.31 -33.07 -12.06
C ARG A 649 5.84 -34.28 -11.26
N TYR A 650 5.34 -34.44 -10.04
CA TYR A 650 5.76 -35.44 -9.05
C TYR A 650 7.19 -35.31 -8.49
N ASN A 651 7.90 -34.19 -8.72
CA ASN A 651 9.15 -33.89 -8.04
C ASN A 651 8.89 -33.08 -6.76
N LEU A 652 9.71 -33.32 -5.73
CA LEU A 652 9.83 -32.44 -4.57
C LEU A 652 10.88 -31.35 -4.87
N GLU A 653 10.46 -30.24 -5.48
CA GLU A 653 11.37 -29.14 -5.86
C GLU A 653 12.13 -28.59 -4.66
N ASN A 654 13.42 -28.25 -4.83
CA ASN A 654 14.30 -27.63 -3.83
C ASN A 654 14.51 -28.41 -2.51
N VAL A 655 14.03 -29.66 -2.42
CA VAL A 655 14.41 -30.59 -1.34
C VAL A 655 15.87 -31.02 -1.51
N HIS A 656 16.61 -31.12 -0.40
CA HIS A 656 18.04 -31.44 -0.34
C HIS A 656 18.31 -32.75 0.46
N PRO A 657 19.49 -33.39 0.33
CA PRO A 657 19.81 -34.65 1.03
C PRO A 657 19.85 -34.59 2.57
N ASP A 658 19.82 -33.40 3.17
CA ASP A 658 19.66 -33.16 4.62
C ASP A 658 18.19 -33.14 5.08
N THR A 659 17.26 -33.24 4.13
CA THR A 659 15.82 -33.05 4.32
C THR A 659 15.10 -34.40 4.23
N GLU A 660 14.13 -34.61 5.12
CA GLU A 660 13.24 -35.77 5.17
C GLU A 660 11.80 -35.36 4.86
N TYR A 661 11.03 -36.26 4.26
CA TYR A 661 9.63 -36.04 3.89
C TYR A 661 8.69 -37.15 4.37
N SER A 662 7.41 -36.83 4.54
CA SER A 662 6.38 -37.76 5.06
C SER A 662 4.99 -37.44 4.50
N PHE A 663 4.17 -38.48 4.32
CA PHE A 663 2.81 -38.41 3.74
C PHE A 663 1.70 -38.81 4.73
N ASP A 664 2.05 -39.44 5.84
CA ASP A 664 1.12 -40.07 6.81
C ASP A 664 0.89 -39.23 8.09
N GLY A 665 1.42 -38.00 8.11
CA GLY A 665 1.40 -37.12 9.28
C GLY A 665 2.66 -37.19 10.13
N GLY A 666 3.72 -37.85 9.67
CA GLY A 666 5.02 -37.91 10.34
C GLY A 666 5.23 -39.16 11.18
N ILE A 667 4.50 -40.24 10.88
CA ILE A 667 4.68 -41.57 11.48
C ILE A 667 5.87 -42.25 10.81
N THR A 668 5.90 -42.27 9.47
CA THR A 668 7.06 -42.68 8.67
C THR A 668 7.76 -41.47 8.03
N TRP A 669 9.06 -41.59 7.79
CA TRP A 669 9.89 -40.53 7.22
C TRP A 669 10.85 -41.09 6.18
N HIS A 670 10.85 -40.46 5.01
CA HIS A 670 11.69 -40.79 3.86
C HIS A 670 12.87 -39.83 3.82
N SER A 671 14.09 -40.33 3.62
CA SER A 671 15.29 -39.50 3.46
C SER A 671 15.56 -39.23 1.98
N SER A 672 15.71 -37.97 1.57
CA SER A 672 16.29 -37.70 0.25
C SER A 672 17.77 -38.08 0.20
N ILE A 673 18.20 -38.59 -0.95
CA ILE A 673 19.62 -38.83 -1.30
C ILE A 673 20.10 -37.92 -2.45
N THR A 674 19.21 -37.14 -3.06
CA THR A 674 19.48 -36.21 -4.17
C THR A 674 18.91 -34.82 -3.90
N ASN A 675 19.30 -33.84 -4.72
CA ASN A 675 18.57 -32.59 -4.82
C ASN A 675 17.32 -32.80 -5.69
N SER A 676 16.17 -32.32 -5.24
CA SER A 676 14.86 -32.41 -5.90
C SER A 676 14.45 -33.82 -6.38
N PRO A 677 14.23 -34.79 -5.47
CA PRO A 677 13.87 -36.16 -5.84
C PRO A 677 12.48 -36.23 -6.51
N SER A 678 12.34 -37.16 -7.47
CA SER A 678 11.06 -37.60 -8.02
C SER A 678 10.41 -38.63 -7.10
N LEU A 679 9.11 -38.49 -6.83
CA LEU A 679 8.35 -39.46 -6.04
C LEU A 679 8.07 -40.73 -6.87
N THR A 680 8.19 -41.89 -6.22
CA THR A 680 7.76 -43.18 -6.79
C THR A 680 6.24 -43.30 -6.82
N SER A 681 5.70 -44.20 -7.65
CA SER A 681 4.26 -44.47 -7.71
C SER A 681 3.64 -44.86 -6.35
N SER A 682 4.42 -45.52 -5.48
CA SER A 682 4.01 -45.90 -4.13
C SER A 682 3.92 -44.69 -3.17
N GLU A 683 4.78 -43.70 -3.33
CA GLU A 683 4.74 -42.44 -2.57
C GLU A 683 3.64 -41.51 -3.10
N ILE A 684 3.47 -41.43 -4.43
CA ILE A 684 2.37 -40.68 -5.08
C ILE A 684 1.00 -41.20 -4.60
N ALA A 685 0.86 -42.52 -4.41
CA ALA A 685 -0.38 -43.14 -3.91
C ALA A 685 -0.69 -42.82 -2.43
N GLN A 686 0.27 -42.33 -1.65
CA GLN A 686 0.08 -41.92 -0.26
C GLN A 686 -0.29 -40.45 -0.09
N LEU A 687 -0.10 -39.64 -1.14
CA LEU A 687 -0.45 -38.21 -1.13
C LEU A 687 -1.93 -38.02 -0.81
N ASN A 688 -2.23 -37.15 0.16
CA ASN A 688 -3.60 -36.89 0.62
C ASN A 688 -3.77 -35.45 1.11
N THR A 689 -5.01 -34.93 1.14
CA THR A 689 -5.31 -33.55 1.58
C THR A 689 -5.32 -33.36 3.10
N LYS A 690 -5.27 -34.44 3.89
CA LYS A 690 -5.30 -34.37 5.37
C LYS A 690 -3.92 -34.04 5.94
N TYR A 691 -2.89 -34.69 5.43
CA TYR A 691 -1.50 -34.53 5.86
C TYR A 691 -0.67 -33.72 4.86
N GLY A 692 -1.03 -33.72 3.57
CA GLY A 692 -0.25 -33.06 2.53
C GLY A 692 1.09 -33.76 2.32
N ILE A 693 2.17 -32.99 2.27
CA ILE A 693 3.55 -33.48 2.40
C ILE A 693 4.21 -32.72 3.55
N LEU A 694 4.69 -33.42 4.58
CA LEU A 694 5.50 -32.82 5.63
C LEU A 694 6.98 -32.86 5.23
N LEU A 695 7.70 -31.77 5.42
CA LEU A 695 9.15 -31.65 5.22
C LEU A 695 9.85 -31.23 6.53
N ARG A 696 11.00 -31.84 6.84
CA ARG A 696 11.87 -31.42 7.96
C ARG A 696 13.35 -31.62 7.62
N LEU A 697 14.25 -30.92 8.32
CA LEU A 697 15.67 -31.29 8.32
C LEU A 697 15.90 -32.48 9.27
N LYS A 698 16.86 -33.34 8.93
CA LYS A 698 17.27 -34.51 9.74
C LYS A 698 17.55 -34.09 11.19
N GLY A 699 16.92 -34.79 12.13
CA GLY A 699 17.03 -34.52 13.57
C GLY A 699 16.10 -33.44 14.13
N MET A 700 15.36 -32.68 13.30
CA MET A 700 14.33 -31.76 13.81
C MET A 700 13.05 -32.51 14.20
N LYS A 701 12.36 -32.00 15.23
CA LYS A 701 11.02 -32.49 15.63
C LYS A 701 9.86 -31.76 14.94
N LYS A 702 10.07 -30.51 14.54
CA LYS A 702 9.08 -29.71 13.80
C LYS A 702 9.21 -29.97 12.29
N ALA A 703 8.11 -29.79 11.57
CA ALA A 703 8.04 -29.92 10.12
C ALA A 703 7.23 -28.76 9.49
N ILE A 704 7.45 -28.51 8.21
CA ILE A 704 6.64 -27.63 7.35
C ILE A 704 5.66 -28.49 6.56
N GLN A 705 4.43 -28.02 6.37
CA GLN A 705 3.40 -28.73 5.61
C GLN A 705 3.18 -28.08 4.24
N ILE A 706 3.51 -28.80 3.17
CA ILE A 706 2.97 -28.51 1.84
C ILE A 706 1.50 -28.93 1.87
N LYS A 707 0.61 -27.95 2.08
CA LYS A 707 -0.85 -28.11 2.10
C LYS A 707 -1.32 -28.50 0.68
N LEU A 708 -1.96 -29.67 0.53
CA LEU A 708 -2.54 -30.16 -0.72
C LEU A 708 -4.07 -30.04 -0.72
N ALA A 709 -4.66 -29.70 -1.86
CA ALA A 709 -6.12 -29.50 -2.03
C ALA A 709 -6.71 -30.42 -3.12
N LYS A 710 -8.03 -30.36 -3.34
CA LYS A 710 -8.68 -30.91 -4.55
C LYS A 710 -9.07 -29.78 -5.49
N GLN A 711 -9.04 -30.03 -6.79
CA GLN A 711 -9.77 -29.21 -7.75
C GLN A 711 -11.29 -29.38 -7.59
N VAL A 712 -12.07 -28.45 -8.15
CA VAL A 712 -13.53 -28.48 -8.12
C VAL A 712 -14.05 -28.45 -9.55
N LEU A 713 -14.74 -29.52 -9.99
CA LEU A 713 -15.41 -29.52 -11.30
C LEU A 713 -16.54 -28.48 -11.28
N PRO A 714 -16.60 -27.54 -12.24
CA PRO A 714 -17.68 -26.59 -12.35
C PRO A 714 -19.04 -27.27 -12.48
N SER A 715 -20.03 -26.79 -11.73
CA SER A 715 -21.35 -27.44 -11.62
C SER A 715 -22.11 -27.53 -12.95
N PHE A 716 -21.81 -26.63 -13.90
CA PHE A 716 -22.42 -26.57 -15.23
C PHE A 716 -22.02 -27.73 -16.17
N VAL A 717 -20.96 -28.48 -15.88
CA VAL A 717 -20.50 -29.59 -16.73
C VAL A 717 -21.56 -30.70 -16.76
N ARG A 718 -22.12 -31.04 -17.92
CA ARG A 718 -23.27 -31.97 -18.03
C ARG A 718 -23.26 -32.76 -19.34
N ALA A 719 -24.02 -33.84 -19.40
CA ALA A 719 -24.42 -34.46 -20.66
C ALA A 719 -25.40 -33.56 -21.41
N ASP A 720 -25.37 -33.63 -22.74
CA ASP A 720 -26.48 -33.30 -23.64
C ASP A 720 -26.72 -34.51 -24.54
N ASP A 721 -27.63 -35.38 -24.11
CA ASP A 721 -27.91 -36.69 -24.72
C ASP A 721 -28.41 -36.53 -26.17
N GLN A 722 -29.26 -35.51 -26.41
CA GLN A 722 -29.81 -35.15 -27.72
C GLN A 722 -28.74 -34.74 -28.75
N GLU A 723 -27.54 -34.33 -28.31
CA GLU A 723 -26.45 -33.91 -29.18
C GLU A 723 -25.20 -34.81 -29.10
N ASN A 724 -25.22 -35.86 -28.25
CA ASN A 724 -24.08 -36.71 -27.90
C ASN A 724 -22.82 -35.90 -27.49
N ILE A 725 -22.98 -34.90 -26.61
CA ILE A 725 -21.86 -34.04 -26.15
C ILE A 725 -21.81 -33.84 -24.63
N ILE A 726 -20.63 -33.44 -24.14
CA ILE A 726 -20.43 -32.97 -22.76
C ILE A 726 -20.35 -31.44 -22.77
N VAL A 727 -21.42 -30.78 -22.34
CA VAL A 727 -21.48 -29.31 -22.25
C VAL A 727 -20.55 -28.84 -21.13
N GLY A 728 -19.68 -27.87 -21.46
CA GLY A 728 -18.73 -27.27 -20.52
C GLY A 728 -17.35 -27.94 -20.44
N LEU A 729 -17.13 -29.05 -21.16
CA LEU A 729 -15.84 -29.73 -21.25
C LEU A 729 -14.76 -28.79 -21.85
N ASN A 730 -13.52 -28.84 -21.33
CA ASN A 730 -12.41 -28.01 -21.81
C ASN A 730 -11.03 -28.58 -21.43
N HIS A 731 -9.95 -27.89 -21.82
CA HIS A 731 -8.55 -28.29 -21.62
C HIS A 731 -8.13 -28.57 -20.18
N ASN A 732 -8.79 -28.02 -19.16
CA ASN A 732 -8.49 -28.31 -17.75
C ASN A 732 -9.21 -29.57 -17.23
N MET A 733 -10.14 -30.12 -18.02
CA MET A 733 -10.89 -31.33 -17.70
C MET A 733 -10.33 -32.55 -18.41
N GLU A 734 -10.66 -33.72 -17.88
CA GLU A 734 -10.46 -35.02 -18.51
C GLU A 734 -11.69 -35.90 -18.30
N TYR A 735 -11.90 -36.81 -19.25
CA TYR A 735 -13.03 -37.74 -19.25
C TYR A 735 -12.56 -39.19 -19.45
N SER A 736 -13.40 -40.16 -19.08
CA SER A 736 -13.14 -41.59 -19.23
C SER A 736 -14.40 -42.31 -19.69
N LEU A 737 -14.23 -43.21 -20.67
CA LEU A 737 -15.26 -44.10 -21.22
C LEU A 737 -15.17 -45.54 -20.67
N ASP A 738 -14.11 -45.85 -19.93
CA ASP A 738 -13.74 -47.19 -19.45
C ASP A 738 -13.82 -47.32 -17.92
N ASN A 739 -14.74 -46.57 -17.32
CA ASN A 739 -14.96 -46.51 -15.87
C ASN A 739 -13.72 -46.08 -15.05
N GLY A 740 -12.90 -45.19 -15.63
CA GLY A 740 -11.82 -44.49 -14.95
C GLY A 740 -10.43 -45.11 -15.11
N GLN A 741 -10.26 -46.10 -16.00
CA GLN A 741 -8.97 -46.75 -16.25
C GLN A 741 -8.05 -45.83 -17.06
N ASN A 742 -8.55 -45.25 -18.16
CA ASN A 742 -7.85 -44.24 -18.96
C ASN A 742 -8.61 -42.92 -18.95
N TRP A 743 -7.86 -41.81 -18.92
CA TRP A 743 -8.40 -40.45 -18.88
C TRP A 743 -7.92 -39.66 -20.09
N ILE A 744 -8.87 -39.20 -20.90
CA ILE A 744 -8.68 -38.50 -22.15
C ILE A 744 -8.85 -36.99 -21.92
N ASN A 745 -8.03 -36.18 -22.57
CA ASN A 745 -8.05 -34.73 -22.46
C ASN A 745 -9.37 -34.13 -22.97
N GLY A 746 -10.04 -33.27 -22.19
CA GLY A 746 -11.32 -32.64 -22.54
C GLY A 746 -11.32 -31.65 -23.71
N ASN A 747 -10.21 -31.54 -24.46
CA ASN A 747 -10.19 -30.92 -25.79
C ASN A 747 -10.53 -31.93 -26.91
N VAL A 748 -10.26 -33.22 -26.70
CA VAL A 748 -10.59 -34.29 -27.64
C VAL A 748 -12.10 -34.49 -27.62
N VAL A 749 -12.70 -34.57 -28.80
CA VAL A 749 -14.16 -34.81 -28.93
C VAL A 749 -14.41 -36.32 -28.78
N PRO A 750 -15.14 -36.78 -27.75
CA PRO A 750 -15.54 -38.17 -27.65
C PRO A 750 -16.62 -38.53 -28.68
N ASP A 751 -16.59 -39.77 -29.15
CA ASP A 751 -17.80 -40.43 -29.63
C ASP A 751 -18.62 -40.89 -28.41
N LEU A 752 -19.85 -40.39 -28.31
CA LEU A 752 -20.79 -40.68 -27.24
C LEU A 752 -22.10 -41.28 -27.79
N SER A 753 -22.09 -41.71 -29.06
CA SER A 753 -23.27 -42.22 -29.73
C SER A 753 -23.73 -43.57 -29.14
N GLY A 754 -25.02 -43.67 -28.84
CA GLY A 754 -25.59 -44.84 -28.19
C GLY A 754 -25.32 -44.91 -26.69
N LYS A 755 -25.87 -45.95 -26.04
CA LYS A 755 -25.84 -46.05 -24.58
C LYS A 755 -24.42 -46.21 -24.01
N CYS A 756 -23.86 -45.10 -23.51
CA CYS A 756 -22.57 -45.07 -22.82
C CYS A 756 -22.65 -44.37 -21.45
N THR A 757 -21.67 -44.67 -20.58
CA THR A 757 -21.39 -43.94 -19.34
C THR A 757 -20.10 -43.16 -19.55
N VAL A 758 -20.06 -41.88 -19.16
CA VAL A 758 -18.83 -41.09 -19.12
C VAL A 758 -18.54 -40.63 -17.70
N LEU A 759 -17.29 -40.76 -17.28
CA LEU A 759 -16.78 -40.13 -16.06
C LEU A 759 -16.03 -38.84 -16.44
N VAL A 760 -16.26 -37.73 -15.74
CA VAL A 760 -15.61 -36.44 -16.01
C VAL A 760 -15.06 -35.82 -14.72
N ARG A 761 -13.86 -35.22 -14.77
CA ARG A 761 -13.25 -34.49 -13.65
C ARG A 761 -12.34 -33.34 -14.12
N GLU A 762 -12.09 -32.39 -13.23
CA GLU A 762 -11.02 -31.40 -13.40
C GLU A 762 -9.66 -32.08 -13.12
N LYS A 763 -8.63 -31.82 -13.94
CA LYS A 763 -7.31 -32.46 -13.85
C LYS A 763 -6.55 -32.09 -12.59
N ALA A 764 -5.70 -33.00 -12.10
CA ALA A 764 -4.72 -32.67 -11.08
C ALA A 764 -3.72 -31.60 -11.60
N ALA A 765 -3.54 -30.53 -10.84
CA ALA A 765 -2.68 -29.41 -11.23
C ALA A 765 -2.17 -28.63 -10.02
N ASN A 766 -0.95 -28.10 -10.11
CA ASN A 766 -0.25 -27.39 -9.04
C ASN A 766 -0.28 -28.23 -7.75
N LYS A 767 -0.73 -27.68 -6.62
CA LYS A 767 -0.84 -28.39 -5.32
C LYS A 767 -2.20 -29.09 -5.11
N SER A 768 -2.98 -29.27 -6.19
CA SER A 768 -4.32 -29.85 -6.13
C SER A 768 -4.44 -31.19 -6.87
N PHE A 769 -4.99 -32.19 -6.20
CA PHE A 769 -5.50 -33.41 -6.82
C PHE A 769 -6.60 -33.09 -7.85
N ALA A 770 -6.87 -34.04 -8.75
CA ALA A 770 -8.04 -33.99 -9.61
C ALA A 770 -9.33 -33.85 -8.78
N SER A 771 -10.39 -33.30 -9.38
CA SER A 771 -11.67 -33.15 -8.68
C SER A 771 -12.32 -34.50 -8.39
N ASP A 772 -13.35 -34.47 -7.54
CA ASP A 772 -14.33 -35.55 -7.49
C ASP A 772 -14.97 -35.76 -8.87
N VAL A 773 -15.29 -37.02 -9.17
CA VAL A 773 -15.74 -37.46 -10.49
C VAL A 773 -17.24 -37.26 -10.64
N LYS A 774 -17.67 -36.64 -11.74
CA LYS A 774 -19.07 -36.55 -12.15
C LYS A 774 -19.38 -37.65 -13.16
N LYS A 775 -20.37 -38.48 -12.86
CA LYS A 775 -20.93 -39.46 -13.81
C LYS A 775 -21.93 -38.77 -14.73
N LEU A 776 -21.79 -39.01 -16.04
CA LEU A 776 -22.70 -38.61 -17.10
C LEU A 776 -23.17 -39.88 -17.84
N GLU A 777 -24.38 -39.87 -18.37
CA GLU A 777 -25.01 -41.03 -19.01
C GLU A 777 -25.59 -40.58 -20.36
N PHE A 778 -25.50 -41.46 -21.36
CA PHE A 778 -26.05 -41.28 -22.70
C PHE A 778 -26.92 -42.49 -23.08
N THR A 779 -27.85 -42.32 -24.03
CA THR A 779 -28.86 -43.32 -24.38
C THR A 779 -28.81 -43.74 -25.87
N ASN A 780 -29.72 -44.61 -26.31
CA ASN A 780 -29.74 -45.07 -27.70
C ASN A 780 -30.41 -44.01 -28.59
N ASP A 781 -29.57 -43.21 -29.24
CA ASP A 781 -29.92 -42.09 -30.11
C ASP A 781 -30.69 -42.53 -31.36
N ASN A 782 -32.03 -42.40 -31.32
CA ASN A 782 -32.94 -42.89 -32.35
C ASN A 782 -33.68 -41.75 -33.11
N GLN A 783 -33.51 -40.48 -32.74
CA GLN A 783 -34.22 -39.35 -33.37
C GLN A 783 -33.36 -38.08 -33.40
N ILE A 784 -32.79 -37.77 -34.57
CA ILE A 784 -32.21 -36.45 -34.86
C ILE A 784 -33.35 -35.43 -34.87
N ALA A 785 -33.22 -34.39 -34.04
CA ALA A 785 -34.20 -33.31 -33.97
C ALA A 785 -33.99 -32.26 -35.08
N ASP A 786 -35.09 -31.67 -35.55
CA ASP A 786 -35.15 -30.64 -36.60
C ASP A 786 -34.61 -29.26 -36.16
N ASP A 787 -33.69 -29.19 -35.19
CA ASP A 787 -33.16 -27.94 -34.59
C ASP A 787 -31.72 -27.64 -35.06
N ILE A 788 -31.35 -26.36 -35.15
CA ILE A 788 -29.93 -25.95 -35.23
C ILE A 788 -29.22 -26.32 -33.91
N MET A 789 -28.24 -27.21 -34.01
CA MET A 789 -27.35 -27.62 -32.91
C MET A 789 -26.70 -26.43 -32.20
N LEU A 790 -26.56 -26.52 -30.87
CA LEU A 790 -26.01 -25.47 -30.02
C LEU A 790 -24.60 -25.04 -30.47
N GLY A 791 -23.76 -26.00 -30.84
CA GLY A 791 -22.40 -25.75 -31.35
C GLY A 791 -22.32 -25.01 -32.69
N ASN A 792 -23.44 -24.92 -33.43
CA ASN A 792 -23.53 -24.19 -34.71
C ASN A 792 -24.03 -22.74 -34.52
N MET A 793 -24.38 -22.34 -33.29
CA MET A 793 -24.86 -21.01 -32.93
C MET A 793 -23.81 -20.20 -32.15
N LYS A 794 -23.87 -18.87 -32.27
CA LYS A 794 -23.08 -17.94 -31.46
C LYS A 794 -23.85 -16.66 -31.18
N VAL A 795 -23.87 -16.18 -29.93
CA VAL A 795 -24.31 -14.79 -29.65
C VAL A 795 -23.23 -13.85 -30.19
N VAL A 796 -23.57 -13.05 -31.21
CA VAL A 796 -22.63 -12.12 -31.87
C VAL A 796 -22.82 -10.67 -31.43
N GLN A 797 -24.01 -10.30 -30.97
CA GLN A 797 -24.31 -8.96 -30.46
C GLN A 797 -25.51 -8.99 -29.51
N TYR A 798 -25.52 -8.14 -28.48
CA TYR A 798 -26.66 -7.95 -27.58
C TYR A 798 -26.63 -6.52 -27.00
N SER A 799 -27.76 -6.04 -26.48
CA SER A 799 -27.88 -4.69 -25.91
C SER A 799 -27.21 -4.58 -24.53
N SER A 800 -27.52 -5.50 -23.61
CA SER A 800 -26.86 -5.62 -22.32
C SER A 800 -27.02 -7.03 -21.72
N GLN A 801 -26.15 -7.37 -20.77
CA GLN A 801 -26.31 -8.49 -19.86
C GLN A 801 -26.03 -8.05 -18.43
N GLN A 802 -26.62 -8.71 -17.44
CA GLN A 802 -26.47 -8.34 -16.04
C GLN A 802 -25.12 -8.80 -15.43
N ASN A 803 -24.62 -9.97 -15.83
CA ASN A 803 -23.31 -10.48 -15.44
C ASN A 803 -22.75 -11.40 -16.53
N ASP A 804 -21.49 -11.80 -16.39
CA ASP A 804 -20.79 -12.67 -17.32
C ASP A 804 -20.88 -14.17 -16.91
N THR A 805 -21.84 -14.51 -16.03
CA THR A 805 -22.06 -15.87 -15.51
C THR A 805 -23.50 -16.32 -15.74
N ASN A 806 -24.34 -16.36 -14.71
CA ASN A 806 -25.66 -17.00 -14.77
C ASN A 806 -26.78 -16.15 -15.38
N GLN A 807 -26.50 -14.88 -15.72
CA GLN A 807 -27.43 -13.94 -16.37
C GLN A 807 -26.87 -13.38 -17.70
N ALA A 808 -25.83 -14.02 -18.26
CA ALA A 808 -25.16 -13.65 -19.50
C ALA A 808 -26.01 -13.96 -20.76
N ALA A 809 -25.81 -13.16 -21.82
CA ALA A 809 -26.49 -13.33 -23.11
C ALA A 809 -26.23 -14.68 -23.77
N VAL A 810 -25.02 -15.24 -23.59
CA VAL A 810 -24.61 -16.54 -24.13
C VAL A 810 -25.48 -17.70 -23.60
N ASN A 811 -26.10 -17.54 -22.43
CA ASN A 811 -26.96 -18.56 -21.81
C ASN A 811 -28.25 -18.81 -22.62
N THR A 812 -28.60 -17.94 -23.57
CA THR A 812 -29.69 -18.21 -24.51
C THR A 812 -29.43 -19.40 -25.44
N ILE A 813 -28.16 -19.72 -25.72
CA ILE A 813 -27.77 -20.84 -26.61
C ILE A 813 -26.87 -21.87 -25.92
N ASN A 814 -26.15 -21.49 -24.85
CA ASN A 814 -25.39 -22.41 -23.99
C ASN A 814 -26.19 -22.87 -22.76
N GLY A 815 -27.48 -22.55 -22.70
CA GLY A 815 -28.33 -22.70 -21.52
C GLY A 815 -28.47 -24.14 -21.04
N THR A 816 -28.64 -24.29 -19.72
CA THR A 816 -28.96 -25.57 -19.08
C THR A 816 -30.45 -25.92 -19.12
N GLY A 817 -31.31 -25.04 -19.64
CA GLY A 817 -32.76 -25.21 -19.58
C GLY A 817 -33.33 -25.15 -18.16
N THR A 818 -32.63 -24.52 -17.21
CA THR A 818 -33.00 -24.48 -15.78
C THR A 818 -33.26 -23.07 -15.27
N ALA A 819 -34.00 -22.96 -14.17
CA ALA A 819 -34.38 -21.71 -13.52
C ALA A 819 -33.20 -20.76 -13.24
N ASN A 820 -32.03 -21.29 -12.88
CA ASN A 820 -30.93 -20.47 -12.35
C ASN A 820 -29.94 -19.96 -13.42
N ASN A 821 -30.17 -20.26 -14.70
CA ASN A 821 -29.25 -19.94 -15.79
C ASN A 821 -30.02 -19.46 -17.03
N PHE A 822 -29.93 -18.16 -17.31
CA PHE A 822 -30.66 -17.48 -18.38
C PHE A 822 -29.88 -16.24 -18.86
N TRP A 823 -30.38 -15.54 -19.87
CA TRP A 823 -29.98 -14.16 -20.16
C TRP A 823 -30.92 -13.20 -19.43
N HIS A 824 -30.37 -12.16 -18.81
CA HIS A 824 -31.13 -11.00 -18.36
C HIS A 824 -30.36 -9.72 -18.72
N THR A 825 -31.04 -8.71 -19.26
CA THR A 825 -30.49 -7.35 -19.39
C THR A 825 -30.15 -6.75 -18.01
N LYS A 826 -29.40 -5.65 -17.96
CA LYS A 826 -29.03 -5.02 -16.67
C LYS A 826 -30.27 -4.70 -15.82
N TRP A 827 -30.19 -4.94 -14.50
CA TRP A 827 -31.24 -4.57 -13.53
C TRP A 827 -31.42 -3.05 -13.39
N ALA A 828 -30.46 -2.24 -13.86
CA ALA A 828 -30.62 -0.79 -14.03
C ALA A 828 -31.53 -0.39 -15.22
N GLY A 829 -31.95 -1.37 -16.03
CA GLY A 829 -32.80 -1.20 -17.21
C GLY A 829 -32.03 -1.08 -18.53
N ASP A 830 -32.74 -1.36 -19.63
CA ASP A 830 -32.22 -1.31 -21.00
C ASP A 830 -33.31 -0.79 -21.94
N SER A 831 -33.13 0.39 -22.53
CA SER A 831 -34.14 1.01 -23.39
C SER A 831 -34.13 0.49 -24.83
N ASN A 832 -33.07 -0.19 -25.27
CA ASN A 832 -32.88 -0.64 -26.66
C ASN A 832 -32.54 -2.14 -26.69
N ARG A 833 -33.44 -2.95 -26.15
CA ARG A 833 -33.28 -4.39 -25.92
C ARG A 833 -33.19 -5.16 -27.23
N TYR A 834 -32.06 -5.82 -27.49
CA TYR A 834 -31.93 -6.79 -28.59
C TYR A 834 -30.88 -7.86 -28.30
N ILE A 835 -30.96 -8.97 -29.03
CA ILE A 835 -29.94 -10.02 -29.08
C ILE A 835 -29.86 -10.58 -30.50
N THR A 836 -28.64 -10.88 -30.94
CA THR A 836 -28.33 -11.36 -32.30
C THR A 836 -27.55 -12.66 -32.20
N ILE A 837 -28.10 -13.72 -32.77
CA ILE A 837 -27.48 -15.02 -32.95
C ILE A 837 -26.90 -15.08 -34.37
N GLY A 838 -25.64 -15.45 -34.51
CA GLY A 838 -25.02 -15.81 -35.78
C GLY A 838 -24.89 -17.33 -35.87
N PHE A 839 -25.04 -17.85 -37.08
CA PHE A 839 -24.92 -19.27 -37.40
C PHE A 839 -23.59 -19.54 -38.13
N ASN A 840 -23.07 -20.76 -38.05
CA ASN A 840 -21.80 -21.13 -38.70
C ASN A 840 -21.88 -21.06 -40.24
N LYS A 841 -22.97 -21.58 -40.82
CA LYS A 841 -23.40 -21.44 -42.22
C LYS A 841 -24.73 -20.70 -42.30
N GLU A 842 -25.21 -20.45 -43.51
CA GLU A 842 -26.59 -20.04 -43.76
C GLU A 842 -27.53 -21.23 -43.51
N TYR A 843 -28.69 -21.01 -42.90
CA TYR A 843 -29.71 -22.03 -42.64
C TYR A 843 -31.10 -21.59 -43.12
N THR A 844 -31.95 -22.54 -43.49
CA THR A 844 -33.37 -22.30 -43.82
C THR A 844 -34.23 -22.38 -42.56
N LEU A 845 -34.60 -21.25 -41.96
CA LEU A 845 -35.35 -21.24 -40.70
C LEU A 845 -36.87 -21.37 -40.92
N LYS A 846 -37.49 -22.36 -40.28
CA LYS A 846 -38.96 -22.59 -40.26
C LYS A 846 -39.61 -21.95 -39.05
N LYS A 847 -39.10 -22.21 -37.85
CA LYS A 847 -39.64 -21.69 -36.58
C LYS A 847 -38.54 -21.21 -35.64
N PHE A 848 -38.86 -20.19 -34.86
CA PHE A 848 -38.04 -19.74 -33.73
C PHE A 848 -38.77 -20.08 -32.41
N TYR A 849 -38.05 -20.73 -31.49
CA TYR A 849 -38.54 -21.06 -30.16
C TYR A 849 -37.90 -20.13 -29.13
N TYR A 850 -38.73 -19.40 -28.37
CA TYR A 850 -38.33 -18.57 -27.24
C TYR A 850 -38.79 -19.21 -25.92
N THR A 851 -37.85 -19.69 -25.11
CA THR A 851 -38.14 -20.14 -23.75
C THR A 851 -38.02 -18.96 -22.77
N PRO A 852 -39.12 -18.54 -22.10
CA PRO A 852 -39.08 -17.51 -21.07
C PRO A 852 -38.28 -17.95 -19.85
N ARG A 853 -38.08 -17.05 -18.88
CA ARG A 853 -37.36 -17.41 -17.64
C ARG A 853 -38.11 -18.49 -16.85
N LEU A 854 -37.38 -19.47 -16.34
CA LEU A 854 -37.94 -20.66 -15.68
C LEU A 854 -37.93 -20.61 -14.14
N ASP A 855 -37.33 -19.58 -13.55
CA ASP A 855 -37.41 -19.27 -12.11
C ASP A 855 -38.79 -18.69 -11.74
N ASN A 856 -38.93 -18.20 -10.50
CA ASN A 856 -40.21 -17.69 -10.01
C ASN A 856 -40.43 -16.19 -10.27
N GLY A 857 -39.49 -15.52 -10.97
CA GLY A 857 -39.70 -14.17 -11.49
C GLY A 857 -40.38 -14.16 -12.86
N GLU A 858 -41.02 -13.05 -13.21
CA GLU A 858 -41.53 -12.79 -14.57
C GLU A 858 -40.85 -11.63 -15.30
N ASN A 859 -39.98 -10.87 -14.60
CA ASN A 859 -39.31 -9.69 -15.16
C ASN A 859 -38.51 -10.05 -16.42
N GLY A 860 -38.66 -9.26 -17.48
CA GLY A 860 -38.00 -9.47 -18.77
C GLY A 860 -38.68 -10.47 -19.71
N ASN A 861 -39.75 -11.16 -19.29
CA ASN A 861 -40.52 -12.03 -20.19
C ASN A 861 -41.12 -11.21 -21.35
N ILE A 862 -40.71 -11.53 -22.58
CA ILE A 862 -40.96 -10.73 -23.79
C ILE A 862 -42.46 -10.71 -24.10
N LEU A 863 -43.03 -9.51 -24.25
CA LEU A 863 -44.43 -9.30 -24.59
C LEU A 863 -44.63 -8.93 -26.06
N LYS A 864 -43.77 -8.07 -26.63
CA LYS A 864 -43.82 -7.64 -28.04
C LYS A 864 -42.43 -7.64 -28.65
N TYR A 865 -42.29 -8.14 -29.87
CA TYR A 865 -40.99 -8.33 -30.52
C TYR A 865 -41.01 -8.04 -32.03
N GLU A 866 -39.82 -7.82 -32.57
CA GLU A 866 -39.53 -7.80 -34.00
C GLU A 866 -38.36 -8.77 -34.29
N ILE A 867 -38.46 -9.52 -35.38
CA ILE A 867 -37.40 -10.42 -35.87
C ILE A 867 -36.84 -9.86 -37.18
N TYR A 868 -35.52 -9.79 -37.24
CA TYR A 868 -34.76 -9.40 -38.41
C TYR A 868 -33.76 -10.50 -38.78
N ILE A 869 -33.46 -10.63 -40.08
CA ILE A 869 -32.44 -11.53 -40.62
C ILE A 869 -31.33 -10.75 -41.35
N SER A 870 -30.15 -11.36 -41.50
CA SER A 870 -29.02 -10.80 -42.25
C SER A 870 -28.08 -11.92 -42.70
N ASN A 871 -27.38 -11.73 -43.82
CA ASN A 871 -26.30 -12.61 -44.29
C ASN A 871 -24.90 -12.00 -44.13
N ASP A 872 -24.79 -10.67 -44.00
CA ASP A 872 -23.52 -9.97 -43.80
C ASP A 872 -23.27 -9.54 -42.34
N GLY A 873 -24.27 -9.67 -41.47
CA GLY A 873 -24.24 -9.27 -40.07
C GLY A 873 -24.32 -7.75 -39.86
N LYS A 874 -24.62 -6.96 -40.91
CA LYS A 874 -24.67 -5.49 -40.87
C LYS A 874 -26.03 -4.97 -41.32
N GLN A 875 -26.51 -5.41 -42.48
CA GLN A 875 -27.81 -5.04 -43.04
C GLN A 875 -28.87 -6.03 -42.59
N PHE A 876 -29.87 -5.55 -41.85
CA PHE A 876 -30.88 -6.38 -41.19
C PHE A 876 -32.29 -6.11 -41.75
N THR A 877 -32.88 -7.13 -42.38
CA THR A 877 -34.22 -7.07 -42.98
C THR A 877 -35.25 -7.64 -42.01
N LYS A 878 -36.32 -6.90 -41.74
CA LYS A 878 -37.42 -7.35 -40.85
C LYS A 878 -38.27 -8.41 -41.55
N VAL A 879 -38.49 -9.55 -40.91
CA VAL A 879 -39.28 -10.69 -41.45
C VAL A 879 -40.49 -11.07 -40.60
N LYS A 880 -40.49 -10.71 -39.31
CA LYS A 880 -41.66 -10.91 -38.43
C LYS A 880 -41.78 -9.77 -37.42
N ALA A 881 -43.00 -9.52 -36.96
CA ALA A 881 -43.28 -8.91 -35.68
C ALA A 881 -44.43 -9.69 -35.03
N GLY A 882 -44.53 -9.65 -33.71
CA GLY A 882 -45.56 -10.37 -32.99
C GLY A 882 -45.55 -10.10 -31.50
N GLU A 883 -46.47 -10.75 -30.81
CA GLU A 883 -46.70 -10.59 -29.38
C GLU A 883 -46.81 -11.97 -28.72
N PHE A 884 -46.41 -12.08 -27.45
CA PHE A 884 -46.50 -13.33 -26.68
C PHE A 884 -47.44 -13.18 -25.49
N THR A 885 -48.31 -14.18 -25.31
CA THR A 885 -49.23 -14.27 -24.19
C THR A 885 -48.79 -15.31 -23.15
N TYR A 886 -49.15 -15.04 -21.90
CA TYR A 886 -48.74 -15.80 -20.72
C TYR A 886 -49.98 -16.15 -19.89
N SER A 887 -50.48 -17.37 -20.07
CA SER A 887 -51.59 -17.96 -19.32
C SER A 887 -51.09 -19.08 -18.42
N SER A 888 -51.74 -19.28 -17.28
CA SER A 888 -51.52 -20.48 -16.45
C SER A 888 -52.15 -21.71 -17.12
N PRO A 889 -51.53 -22.91 -17.07
CA PRO A 889 -50.22 -23.22 -16.49
C PRO A 889 -49.02 -22.90 -17.41
N ASN A 890 -49.27 -22.62 -18.69
CA ASN A 890 -48.26 -22.53 -19.76
C ASN A 890 -47.49 -21.19 -19.83
N TYR A 891 -47.22 -20.56 -18.69
CA TYR A 891 -46.49 -19.28 -18.62
C TYR A 891 -44.96 -19.47 -18.72
N LYS A 892 -44.45 -20.64 -18.30
CA LYS A 892 -43.04 -21.04 -18.46
C LYS A 892 -42.75 -21.81 -19.76
N SER A 893 -43.78 -22.27 -20.46
CA SER A 893 -43.63 -23.07 -21.69
C SER A 893 -43.00 -22.25 -22.83
N PRO A 894 -42.18 -22.88 -23.71
CA PRO A 894 -41.63 -22.22 -24.89
C PRO A 894 -42.72 -21.58 -25.76
N LYS A 895 -42.40 -20.42 -26.33
CA LYS A 895 -43.24 -19.66 -27.25
C LYS A 895 -42.71 -19.86 -28.67
N VAL A 896 -43.60 -20.21 -29.59
CA VAL A 896 -43.26 -20.55 -30.98
C VAL A 896 -43.51 -19.34 -31.88
N VAL A 897 -42.62 -19.10 -32.83
CA VAL A 897 -42.78 -18.10 -33.89
C VAL A 897 -42.50 -18.76 -35.23
N GLU A 898 -43.53 -18.97 -36.04
CA GLU A 898 -43.38 -19.42 -37.42
C GLU A 898 -42.82 -18.27 -38.27
N LEU A 899 -41.76 -18.54 -39.02
CA LEU A 899 -41.12 -17.59 -39.93
C LEU A 899 -41.71 -17.76 -41.34
N PRO A 900 -41.57 -16.77 -42.24
CA PRO A 900 -41.97 -16.93 -43.64
C PRO A 900 -41.25 -18.13 -44.29
N ASP A 901 -41.93 -18.87 -45.16
CA ASP A 901 -41.31 -19.95 -45.92
C ASP A 901 -40.11 -19.44 -46.72
N GLY A 902 -39.01 -20.21 -46.72
CA GLY A 902 -37.76 -19.81 -47.36
C GLY A 902 -36.97 -18.72 -46.62
N THR A 903 -37.18 -18.52 -45.31
CA THR A 903 -36.36 -17.62 -44.48
C THR A 903 -34.92 -18.15 -44.33
N GLN A 904 -34.11 -17.97 -45.36
CA GLN A 904 -32.67 -18.26 -45.34
C GLN A 904 -31.91 -17.13 -44.65
N THR A 905 -31.01 -17.47 -43.72
CA THR A 905 -30.21 -16.47 -43.01
C THR A 905 -28.95 -17.06 -42.36
N LYS A 906 -27.91 -16.22 -42.22
CA LYS A 906 -26.73 -16.47 -41.37
C LYS A 906 -26.80 -15.77 -40.00
N TYR A 907 -27.66 -14.76 -39.83
CA TYR A 907 -27.80 -14.00 -38.59
C TYR A 907 -29.27 -13.73 -38.27
N PHE A 908 -29.71 -14.13 -37.08
CA PHE A 908 -31.04 -13.90 -36.55
C PHE A 908 -30.99 -12.84 -35.43
N LYS A 909 -31.79 -11.78 -35.52
CA LYS A 909 -31.83 -10.69 -34.54
C LYS A 909 -33.24 -10.52 -33.97
N LEU A 910 -33.37 -10.73 -32.66
CA LEU A 910 -34.58 -10.47 -31.89
C LEU A 910 -34.45 -9.08 -31.23
N LYS A 911 -35.42 -8.20 -31.49
CA LYS A 911 -35.54 -6.87 -30.88
C LYS A 911 -36.80 -6.84 -30.00
N ILE A 912 -36.64 -6.48 -28.73
CA ILE A 912 -37.68 -6.60 -27.70
C ILE A 912 -38.34 -5.23 -27.49
N ILE A 913 -39.51 -5.06 -28.09
CA ILE A 913 -40.29 -3.82 -28.03
C ILE A 913 -40.83 -3.61 -26.62
N SER A 914 -41.43 -4.64 -26.00
CA SER A 914 -41.83 -4.61 -24.59
C SER A 914 -41.75 -5.99 -23.93
N ALA A 915 -41.71 -6.00 -22.60
CA ALA A 915 -41.62 -7.18 -21.75
C ALA A 915 -42.32 -6.93 -20.40
N LYS A 916 -42.53 -7.99 -19.61
CA LYS A 916 -43.04 -7.89 -18.23
C LYS A 916 -42.04 -7.19 -17.30
N GLY A 917 -42.56 -6.42 -16.34
CA GLY A 917 -41.78 -5.65 -15.36
C GLY A 917 -41.58 -4.18 -15.78
N THR A 918 -41.45 -3.29 -14.79
CA THR A 918 -41.40 -1.83 -15.00
C THR A 918 -40.06 -1.32 -15.51
N GLY A 919 -38.95 -1.96 -15.14
CA GLY A 919 -37.59 -1.47 -15.40
C GLY A 919 -37.04 -1.66 -16.80
N SER A 920 -37.88 -1.84 -17.84
CA SER A 920 -37.42 -2.00 -19.23
C SER A 920 -36.41 -3.15 -19.42
N TYR A 921 -36.81 -4.37 -19.04
CA TYR A 921 -35.94 -5.57 -19.09
C TYR A 921 -36.18 -6.45 -20.33
N ALA A 922 -35.26 -7.36 -20.63
CA ALA A 922 -35.49 -8.55 -21.46
C ALA A 922 -34.82 -9.79 -20.84
N ALA A 923 -35.45 -10.96 -20.97
CA ALA A 923 -34.95 -12.22 -20.42
C ALA A 923 -35.35 -13.45 -21.25
N ALA A 924 -34.44 -14.45 -21.34
CA ALA A 924 -34.65 -15.71 -22.04
C ALA A 924 -33.79 -16.85 -21.48
N THR A 925 -34.35 -18.06 -21.32
CA THR A 925 -33.61 -19.24 -20.84
C THR A 925 -33.05 -20.12 -21.97
N LYS A 926 -33.75 -20.21 -23.12
CA LYS A 926 -33.25 -20.92 -24.33
C LYS A 926 -33.84 -20.27 -25.59
N PHE A 927 -33.03 -20.24 -26.64
CA PHE A 927 -33.46 -20.11 -28.03
C PHE A 927 -33.22 -21.44 -28.75
N ALA A 928 -34.15 -21.82 -29.64
CA ALA A 928 -33.97 -22.91 -30.60
C ALA A 928 -34.57 -22.51 -31.96
N PHE A 929 -34.18 -23.19 -33.02
CA PHE A 929 -34.45 -22.78 -34.40
C PHE A 929 -34.72 -24.02 -35.25
N GLU A 930 -36.00 -24.19 -35.63
CA GLU A 930 -36.42 -25.32 -36.46
C GLU A 930 -35.97 -25.10 -37.91
N ILE A 931 -35.39 -26.14 -38.51
CA ILE A 931 -34.90 -26.21 -39.88
C ILE A 931 -35.52 -27.44 -40.60
N PRO A 932 -35.37 -27.62 -41.92
CA PRO A 932 -35.76 -28.85 -42.59
C PRO A 932 -35.03 -30.07 -42.02
N HIS A 933 -35.73 -31.20 -41.87
CA HIS A 933 -35.15 -32.45 -41.33
C HIS A 933 -33.89 -32.89 -42.11
N GLU A 934 -33.90 -32.79 -43.43
CA GLU A 934 -32.76 -33.10 -44.30
C GLU A 934 -31.54 -32.20 -44.00
N GLU A 935 -31.76 -30.93 -43.65
CA GLU A 935 -30.74 -29.95 -43.31
C GLU A 935 -30.14 -30.25 -41.92
N ALA A 936 -30.97 -30.72 -40.97
CA ALA A 936 -30.55 -31.19 -39.64
C ALA A 936 -29.74 -32.50 -39.72
N VAL A 937 -30.20 -33.48 -40.51
CA VAL A 937 -29.48 -34.75 -40.74
C VAL A 937 -28.14 -34.50 -41.44
N ALA A 938 -28.10 -33.62 -42.44
CA ALA A 938 -26.85 -33.22 -43.09
C ALA A 938 -25.89 -32.54 -42.11
N ALA A 939 -26.38 -31.63 -41.25
CA ALA A 939 -25.55 -31.00 -40.22
C ALA A 939 -25.04 -31.99 -39.16
N TYR A 940 -25.84 -33.01 -38.79
CA TYR A 940 -25.42 -34.09 -37.90
C TYR A 940 -24.28 -34.91 -38.53
N GLN A 941 -24.43 -35.36 -39.78
CA GLN A 941 -23.39 -36.11 -40.47
C GLN A 941 -22.12 -35.28 -40.70
N GLU A 942 -22.25 -33.98 -41.00
CA GLU A 942 -21.12 -33.05 -41.12
C GLU A 942 -20.36 -32.90 -39.78
N LYS A 943 -21.07 -32.79 -38.65
CA LYS A 943 -20.50 -32.76 -37.28
C LYS A 943 -19.74 -34.06 -36.97
N GLN A 944 -20.36 -35.22 -37.22
CA GLN A 944 -19.74 -36.53 -36.97
C GLN A 944 -18.50 -36.77 -37.85
N GLN A 945 -18.55 -36.41 -39.15
CA GLN A 945 -17.40 -36.53 -40.04
C GLN A 945 -16.24 -35.64 -39.61
N LYS A 946 -16.51 -34.40 -39.16
CA LYS A 946 -15.49 -33.48 -38.64
C LYS A 946 -14.89 -33.96 -37.32
N ALA A 947 -15.72 -34.46 -36.39
CA ALA A 947 -15.23 -35.05 -35.14
C ALA A 947 -14.30 -36.25 -35.41
N LYS A 948 -14.70 -37.14 -36.33
CA LYS A 948 -13.87 -38.29 -36.76
C LYS A 948 -12.57 -37.86 -37.45
N GLN A 949 -12.59 -36.80 -38.26
CA GLN A 949 -11.37 -36.22 -38.85
C GLN A 949 -10.45 -35.59 -37.81
N GLN A 950 -11.00 -34.82 -36.85
CA GLN A 950 -10.24 -34.22 -35.76
C GLN A 950 -9.60 -35.31 -34.89
N PHE A 951 -10.37 -36.27 -34.40
CA PHE A 951 -9.88 -37.41 -33.62
C PHE A 951 -8.77 -38.17 -34.37
N ASN A 952 -8.94 -38.45 -35.66
CA ASN A 952 -7.89 -39.09 -36.47
C ASN A 952 -6.62 -38.22 -36.58
N SER A 953 -6.75 -36.89 -36.67
CA SER A 953 -5.60 -35.98 -36.75
C SER A 953 -4.86 -35.85 -35.41
N GLU A 954 -5.60 -35.80 -34.29
CA GLU A 954 -5.06 -35.77 -32.94
C GLU A 954 -4.38 -37.11 -32.60
N LEU A 955 -5.03 -38.24 -32.93
CA LEU A 955 -4.45 -39.58 -32.81
C LEU A 955 -3.18 -39.76 -33.64
N VAL A 956 -3.11 -39.21 -34.86
CA VAL A 956 -1.88 -39.23 -35.68
C VAL A 956 -0.79 -38.37 -35.07
N GLU A 957 -1.11 -37.21 -34.49
CA GLU A 957 -0.11 -36.37 -33.82
C GLU A 957 0.37 -36.99 -32.50
N ASP A 958 -0.52 -37.60 -31.72
CA ASP A 958 -0.17 -38.35 -30.51
C ASP A 958 0.63 -39.61 -30.83
N LEU A 959 0.36 -40.31 -31.95
CA LEU A 959 1.19 -41.42 -32.42
C LEU A 959 2.58 -40.93 -32.89
N LYS A 960 2.69 -39.76 -33.52
CA LYS A 960 4.01 -39.13 -33.80
C LYS A 960 4.72 -38.77 -32.50
N ASN A 961 4.03 -38.15 -31.54
CA ASN A 961 4.61 -37.73 -30.27
C ASN A 961 5.05 -38.95 -29.43
N PHE A 962 4.24 -40.01 -29.39
CA PHE A 962 4.61 -41.28 -28.78
C PHE A 962 5.84 -41.88 -29.47
N LYS A 963 5.86 -41.94 -30.81
CA LYS A 963 7.03 -42.42 -31.57
C LYS A 963 8.28 -41.59 -31.28
N ASN A 964 8.20 -40.26 -31.35
CA ASN A 964 9.30 -39.35 -31.06
C ASN A 964 9.80 -39.51 -29.61
N ASN A 965 8.89 -39.70 -28.66
CA ASN A 965 9.23 -39.95 -27.25
C ASN A 965 9.94 -41.31 -27.09
N VAL A 966 9.46 -42.38 -27.73
CA VAL A 966 10.10 -43.70 -27.74
C VAL A 966 11.47 -43.67 -28.42
N GLU A 967 11.61 -42.96 -29.54
CA GLU A 967 12.91 -42.77 -30.20
C GLU A 967 13.87 -41.95 -29.32
N SER A 968 13.38 -40.92 -28.61
CA SER A 968 14.18 -40.16 -27.64
C SER A 968 14.57 -40.96 -26.40
N LEU A 969 13.70 -41.87 -25.93
CA LEU A 969 14.00 -42.83 -24.88
C LEU A 969 15.08 -43.80 -25.35
N SER A 970 15.02 -44.31 -26.58
CA SER A 970 16.07 -45.16 -27.13
C SER A 970 17.44 -44.48 -27.27
N GLN A 971 17.47 -43.14 -27.37
CA GLN A 971 18.70 -42.33 -27.33
C GLN A 971 19.18 -42.07 -25.89
N LEU A 972 18.27 -42.01 -24.92
CA LEU A 972 18.57 -41.95 -23.48
C LEU A 972 19.05 -43.30 -22.92
N ASP A 973 18.52 -44.42 -23.40
CA ASP A 973 18.91 -45.79 -23.03
C ASP A 973 20.38 -46.08 -23.38
N GLN A 974 20.93 -45.43 -24.43
CA GLN A 974 22.35 -45.49 -24.75
C GLN A 974 23.24 -44.70 -23.75
N ALA A 975 22.66 -43.86 -22.89
CA ALA A 975 23.37 -42.96 -22.00
C ALA A 975 23.36 -43.37 -20.51
N LYS A 976 22.49 -44.29 -20.08
CA LYS A 976 22.46 -44.88 -18.72
C LYS A 976 21.58 -46.12 -18.64
N LEU A 977 22.10 -47.20 -18.04
CA LEU A 977 21.35 -48.41 -17.74
C LEU A 977 21.71 -48.98 -16.36
N CYS A 978 20.71 -49.04 -15.48
CA CYS A 978 20.61 -50.06 -14.43
C CYS A 978 19.41 -50.94 -14.82
N LEU A 979 19.61 -52.25 -14.96
CA LEU A 979 18.56 -53.15 -15.47
C LEU A 979 17.63 -53.61 -14.34
N GLY A 980 16.33 -53.63 -14.64
CA GLY A 980 15.27 -54.27 -13.87
C GLY A 980 14.06 -54.53 -14.75
N ASP A 981 13.25 -53.49 -14.98
CA ASP A 981 11.87 -53.63 -15.48
C ASP A 981 11.74 -53.77 -17.01
N LEU A 982 12.82 -53.52 -17.76
CA LEU A 982 12.82 -53.39 -19.22
C LEU A 982 12.44 -54.68 -19.99
N ASN A 983 12.55 -55.86 -19.36
CA ASN A 983 12.14 -57.13 -19.97
C ASN A 983 10.62 -57.35 -19.97
N LEU A 984 9.88 -56.72 -19.04
CA LEU A 984 8.42 -56.80 -19.03
C LEU A 984 7.85 -56.01 -20.23
N LEU A 985 8.27 -54.76 -20.42
CA LEU A 985 7.78 -53.90 -21.51
C LEU A 985 8.00 -54.52 -22.91
N LYS A 986 9.17 -55.13 -23.16
CA LYS A 986 9.44 -55.83 -24.44
C LYS A 986 8.54 -57.04 -24.67
N THR A 987 8.08 -57.69 -23.61
CA THR A 987 7.23 -58.89 -23.70
C THR A 987 5.80 -58.52 -24.08
N ASP A 988 5.32 -57.33 -23.72
CA ASP A 988 3.96 -56.87 -24.04
C ASP A 988 3.88 -56.07 -25.36
N ILE A 989 4.91 -55.29 -25.71
CA ILE A 989 4.99 -54.64 -27.03
C ILE A 989 4.93 -55.68 -28.17
N ASN A 990 5.60 -56.82 -28.01
CA ASN A 990 5.58 -57.91 -28.99
C ASN A 990 4.26 -58.70 -29.05
N LYS A 991 3.24 -58.38 -28.23
CA LYS A 991 1.89 -58.97 -28.31
C LYS A 991 0.90 -58.13 -29.13
N LEU A 992 1.29 -56.93 -29.58
CA LEU A 992 0.48 -56.11 -30.47
C LEU A 992 0.51 -56.67 -31.91
N ASP A 993 -0.30 -57.71 -32.12
CA ASP A 993 -0.40 -58.50 -33.35
C ASP A 993 -0.69 -57.64 -34.60
N THR A 994 -0.08 -57.99 -35.71
CA THR A 994 0.09 -57.16 -36.92
C THR A 994 -1.20 -56.95 -37.73
N LYS A 995 -2.35 -57.39 -37.23
CA LYS A 995 -3.65 -57.41 -37.93
C LYS A 995 -4.35 -56.04 -38.00
N ILE A 996 -4.06 -55.12 -37.08
CA ILE A 996 -4.75 -53.81 -36.99
C ILE A 996 -4.49 -52.91 -38.21
N LEU A 997 -3.36 -53.10 -38.90
CA LEU A 997 -2.93 -52.26 -40.04
C LEU A 997 -3.65 -52.52 -41.38
N ILE A 998 -4.46 -53.57 -41.50
CA ILE A 998 -5.06 -53.99 -42.79
C ILE A 998 -6.51 -53.50 -42.97
N ILE A 999 -7.21 -53.10 -41.90
CA ILE A 999 -8.64 -52.73 -41.96
C ILE A 999 -8.88 -51.30 -42.51
N PHE A 1000 -7.86 -50.44 -42.52
CA PHE A 1000 -8.00 -49.02 -42.93
C PHE A 1000 -7.82 -48.77 -44.44
N LYS A 1001 -8.33 -49.67 -45.29
CA LYS A 1001 -8.46 -49.46 -46.75
C LYS A 1001 -9.77 -50.05 -47.31
N ASN A 1002 -10.89 -49.47 -46.87
CA ASN A 1002 -12.13 -49.25 -47.63
C ASN A 1002 -12.94 -48.15 -46.91
#